data_AF-A0AA47MRX6-F1
#
_entry.id   AF-A0AA47MRX6-F1
#
_cell.length_a   1.000
_cell.length_b   1.000
_cell.length_c   1.000
_cell.angle_alpha   90.00
_cell.angle_beta   90.00
_cell.angle_gamma   90.00
#
_symmetry.space_group_name_H-M   'P 1'
#
loop_
_entity.id
_entity.type
_entity.pdbx_description
1 polymer ?
#
loop_
_entity_poly.entity_id
_entity_poly.type
_entity_poly.pdbx_seq_one_letter_code
_entity_poly.pdbx_strand_id
1 'polypeptide(L)'
;MFRLRLANTCVRRSLYAGPVHRDLVLGQLELCSSEDQVFEVVSKNKAKLAVNHVGCAVGMLWQFQREMPQLLRTIDAVKNHPQFLTLRVLAENKISLMDDSLLVDMLYDVLRLNVEPHDSLVQQLVSEASVRLDSFPLSALSKFAICLHDQQMQLSPLMGRITDVLSQKLSTIDDARILTTLMISVSPMVSPRLRDALLDRADLLLDSTESEKFSVNNPRRVVQFMRTIRFSHRNLLEKCNRLLLQSVPHMDVEDLSIIVRLYQSLQFTNCDFRVATKQRLMELMDSTTDPVSFTKLFVALSPMASTEIRGWLDYTALSLADTFNAQQAMFLFQGLEEIQCRNLNLINKIASIIQMNLHVYNSMEVARIAQALNVLHYQNPEFYSKLRSVLVSFLQDSISPSEVTMLTRVLVGLPCPHLEAGVVARLDTTLTQCNLSDLNTLALSVGKCMRYNSFQWHSSHDKYMHLLERLKHYGRERLQAADCIDPLLEELRFVSGEWFEEMLLEHTVVALQRMTDQISWTHVPELANLLTKTNHLCAPLLDSMASVTVKNIDKIHPLAIHATLVIFAILNYNSPTADEMFDVCVQHLKLHISSFDPHMLVLLAHALVVANCFPEEVFREIFNVDFLAKLDAHLETMPDVLNMRIRLRLMQVNRAVCLECPEIQVPWFHTRYCQQVQKKEVYLGSFAQQQINKMLAEVLGGADHARVSVLTPYFYIVAFECVLDRRQQPVAYSEPNMLQDPRGAGEVEYRVEPVMDELPPGAQRVAVEFLDSKSFCRNSRHVKGEVMMRKRHLEIMGYRVVQIPHFEWNSMELSTRDAWKGYLKKKLFSELSSS
;
A
#
# COMPACT_ATOMS: atom_id res chain seq x y z
N MET A 1 13.62 -43.19 -17.47
CA MET A 1 14.73 -43.90 -16.78
C MET A 1 16.02 -43.07 -16.89
N PHE A 2 16.10 -41.96 -16.15
CA PHE A 2 17.32 -41.17 -15.94
C PHE A 2 17.25 -40.62 -14.51
N ARG A 3 18.02 -41.21 -13.59
CA ARG A 3 18.13 -40.78 -12.19
C ARG A 3 19.23 -39.71 -12.11
N LEU A 4 18.84 -38.44 -11.99
CA LEU A 4 19.73 -37.36 -11.60
C LEU A 4 19.94 -37.43 -10.07
N ARG A 5 21.11 -37.91 -9.65
CA ARG A 5 21.62 -37.75 -8.29
C ARG A 5 21.99 -36.28 -8.11
N LEU A 6 21.15 -35.52 -7.40
CA LEU A 6 21.55 -34.24 -6.80
C LEU A 6 22.01 -34.51 -5.37
N ALA A 7 23.16 -33.95 -5.04
CA ALA A 7 23.95 -34.21 -3.85
C ALA A 7 23.25 -33.69 -2.58
N ASN A 8 22.91 -34.61 -1.68
CA ASN A 8 22.48 -34.27 -0.32
C ASN A 8 23.70 -34.10 0.58
N THR A 9 23.81 -32.89 1.15
CA THR A 9 24.65 -32.56 2.31
C THR A 9 24.10 -33.24 3.56
N CYS A 10 24.29 -34.55 3.66
CA CYS A 10 24.34 -35.23 4.93
C CYS A 10 25.81 -35.27 5.36
N VAL A 11 26.13 -34.63 6.47
CA VAL A 11 27.39 -34.68 7.24
C VAL A 11 28.53 -35.48 6.58
N ARG A 12 29.30 -34.85 5.69
CA ARG A 12 30.65 -35.33 5.31
C ARG A 12 31.69 -34.63 6.17
N ARG A 13 31.86 -35.09 7.41
CA ARG A 13 33.11 -34.96 8.16
C ARG A 13 33.46 -36.31 8.75
N SER A 14 34.08 -37.16 7.91
CA SER A 14 34.83 -38.31 8.39
C SER A 14 36.26 -37.84 8.66
N LEU A 15 36.56 -37.55 9.92
CA LEU A 15 37.94 -37.56 10.38
C LEU A 15 38.37 -39.03 10.47
N TYR A 16 39.45 -39.36 9.77
CA TYR A 16 40.10 -40.66 9.80
C TYR A 16 40.50 -41.04 11.23
N ALA A 17 39.89 -42.10 11.78
CA ALA A 17 40.41 -42.82 12.95
C ALA A 17 39.84 -44.25 13.04
N GLY A 18 40.70 -45.26 12.85
CA GLY A 18 40.61 -46.62 13.42
C GLY A 18 39.42 -47.54 13.03
N PRO A 19 39.52 -48.87 13.23
CA PRO A 19 38.52 -49.82 12.75
C PRO A 19 37.27 -49.79 13.64
N VAL A 20 36.23 -49.07 13.21
CA VAL A 20 34.97 -48.92 13.94
C VAL A 20 34.10 -50.16 13.75
N HIS A 21 33.70 -50.79 14.86
CA HIS A 21 32.57 -51.72 14.92
C HIS A 21 31.35 -51.07 14.23
N ARG A 22 30.96 -51.55 13.04
CA ARG A 22 29.76 -51.05 12.36
C ARG A 22 28.54 -51.32 13.22
N ASP A 23 27.83 -50.27 13.62
CA ASP A 23 26.56 -50.41 14.31
C ASP A 23 25.53 -51.07 13.38
N LEU A 24 25.24 -52.34 13.65
CA LEU A 24 24.37 -53.16 12.81
C LEU A 24 22.92 -52.65 12.81
N VAL A 25 22.47 -52.00 13.87
CA VAL A 25 21.09 -51.48 13.97
C VAL A 25 20.98 -50.18 13.18
N LEU A 26 21.96 -49.28 13.28
CA LEU A 26 22.01 -48.07 12.48
C LEU A 26 22.03 -48.40 10.97
N GLY A 27 22.86 -49.36 10.56
CA GLY A 27 22.90 -49.80 9.16
C GLY A 27 21.59 -50.45 8.66
N GLN A 28 20.82 -51.09 9.54
CA GLN A 28 19.48 -51.60 9.20
C GLN A 28 18.47 -50.47 9.03
N LEU A 29 18.52 -49.44 9.89
CA LEU A 29 17.67 -48.27 9.78
C LEU A 29 17.95 -47.49 8.49
N GLU A 30 19.21 -47.22 8.17
CA GLU A 30 19.62 -46.47 6.96
C GLU A 30 19.19 -47.13 5.64
N LEU A 31 18.92 -48.45 5.65
CA LEU A 31 18.45 -49.19 4.48
C LEU A 31 16.92 -49.19 4.33
N CYS A 32 16.19 -48.70 5.32
CA CYS A 32 14.72 -48.66 5.28
C CYS A 32 14.25 -47.69 4.18
N SER A 33 13.23 -48.09 3.43
CA SER A 33 12.58 -47.29 2.39
C SER A 33 11.13 -46.94 2.72
N SER A 34 10.62 -47.40 3.87
CA SER A 34 9.25 -47.10 4.32
C SER A 34 9.15 -47.09 5.85
N GLU A 35 8.06 -46.48 6.34
CA GLU A 35 7.74 -46.37 7.78
C GLU A 35 7.57 -47.75 8.43
N ASP A 36 6.91 -48.69 7.74
CA ASP A 36 6.70 -50.05 8.23
C ASP A 36 8.02 -50.78 8.49
N GLN A 37 9.02 -50.59 7.60
CA GLN A 37 10.34 -51.20 7.76
C GLN A 37 11.07 -50.61 8.97
N VAL A 38 10.97 -49.29 9.19
CA VAL A 38 11.52 -48.64 10.38
C VAL A 38 10.88 -49.22 11.65
N PHE A 39 9.55 -49.35 11.66
CA PHE A 39 8.84 -49.94 12.78
C PHE A 39 9.18 -51.42 13.00
N GLU A 40 9.42 -52.19 11.95
CA GLU A 40 9.86 -53.59 12.04
C GLU A 40 11.25 -53.68 12.70
N VAL A 41 12.21 -52.86 12.28
CA VAL A 41 13.57 -52.80 12.85
C VAL A 41 13.52 -52.39 14.32
N VAL A 42 12.71 -51.37 14.67
CA VAL A 42 12.48 -50.92 16.05
C VAL A 42 11.87 -52.04 16.90
N SER A 43 10.89 -52.77 16.36
CA SER A 43 10.22 -53.87 17.07
C SER A 43 11.16 -55.02 17.42
N LYS A 44 12.11 -55.36 16.52
CA LYS A 44 13.07 -56.46 16.70
C LYS A 44 14.22 -56.11 17.64
N ASN A 45 14.52 -54.82 17.80
CA ASN A 45 15.72 -54.36 18.50
C ASN A 45 15.44 -53.52 19.75
N LYS A 46 14.22 -53.51 20.31
CA LYS A 46 13.80 -52.63 21.43
C LYS A 46 14.82 -52.47 22.56
N ALA A 47 15.41 -53.56 23.03
CA ALA A 47 16.38 -53.57 24.13
C ALA A 47 17.78 -53.04 23.74
N LYS A 48 18.10 -52.96 22.45
CA LYS A 48 19.41 -52.55 21.89
C LYS A 48 19.39 -51.14 21.28
N LEU A 49 18.26 -50.43 21.32
CA LEU A 49 18.15 -49.09 20.74
C LEU A 49 18.94 -48.09 21.60
N ALA A 50 20.08 -47.60 21.09
CA ALA A 50 20.81 -46.48 21.64
C ALA A 50 20.15 -45.14 21.26
N VAL A 51 20.63 -44.04 21.83
CA VAL A 51 20.10 -42.68 21.56
C VAL A 51 20.10 -42.37 20.06
N ASN A 52 21.20 -42.66 19.38
CA ASN A 52 21.36 -42.43 17.94
C ASN A 52 20.40 -43.27 17.10
N HIS A 53 20.02 -44.47 17.55
CA HIS A 53 19.03 -45.31 16.87
C HIS A 53 17.64 -44.73 16.97
N VAL A 54 17.27 -44.22 18.16
CA VAL A 54 15.97 -43.57 18.38
C VAL A 54 15.89 -42.29 17.54
N GLY A 55 16.95 -41.49 17.56
CA GLY A 55 17.12 -40.30 16.73
C GLY A 55 16.93 -40.56 15.24
N CYS A 56 17.71 -41.50 14.71
CA CYS A 56 17.65 -41.90 13.31
C CYS A 56 16.26 -42.41 12.92
N ALA A 57 15.65 -43.29 13.73
CA ALA A 57 14.33 -43.83 13.45
C ALA A 57 13.25 -42.74 13.37
N VAL A 58 13.21 -41.81 14.34
CA VAL A 58 12.23 -40.71 14.33
C VAL A 58 12.47 -39.74 13.18
N GLY A 59 13.74 -39.40 12.91
CA GLY A 59 14.10 -38.56 11.77
C GLY A 59 13.72 -39.16 10.42
N MET A 60 13.87 -40.49 10.26
CA MET A 60 13.44 -41.19 9.04
C MET A 60 11.92 -41.20 8.88
N LEU A 61 11.14 -41.39 9.96
CA LEU A 61 9.68 -41.30 9.90
C LEU A 61 9.23 -39.92 9.40
N TRP A 62 9.82 -38.85 9.93
CA TRP A 62 9.55 -37.51 9.40
C TRP A 62 10.04 -37.33 7.96
N GLN A 63 11.22 -37.86 7.61
CA GLN A 63 11.75 -37.77 6.26
C GLN A 63 10.80 -38.39 5.23
N PHE A 64 10.24 -39.58 5.50
CA PHE A 64 9.28 -40.23 4.61
C PHE A 64 8.00 -39.40 4.45
N GLN A 65 7.47 -38.85 5.55
CA GLN A 65 6.32 -37.92 5.49
C GLN A 65 6.64 -36.65 4.69
N ARG A 66 7.86 -36.13 4.81
CA ARG A 66 8.29 -34.91 4.11
C ARG A 66 8.43 -35.12 2.60
N GLU A 67 8.88 -36.30 2.17
CA GLU A 67 9.03 -36.67 0.76
C GLU A 67 7.67 -36.88 0.06
N MET A 68 6.60 -37.14 0.83
CA MET A 68 5.24 -37.24 0.29
C MET A 68 4.54 -35.87 0.11
N PRO A 69 3.72 -35.71 -0.95
CA PRO A 69 2.80 -34.58 -1.08
C PRO A 69 1.92 -34.43 0.16
N GLN A 70 1.61 -33.20 0.56
CA GLN A 70 0.92 -32.91 1.84
C GLN A 70 -0.39 -33.71 2.02
N LEU A 71 -1.15 -33.91 0.95
CA LEU A 71 -2.42 -34.66 0.96
C LEU A 71 -2.26 -36.17 1.16
N LEU A 72 -1.07 -36.72 0.87
CA LEU A 72 -0.76 -38.15 1.00
C LEU A 72 -0.05 -38.49 2.31
N ARG A 73 0.21 -37.48 3.15
CA ARG A 73 0.88 -37.67 4.44
C ARG A 73 0.00 -38.47 5.40
N THR A 74 0.60 -39.48 6.01
CA THR A 74 -0.02 -40.41 6.97
C THR A 74 0.45 -40.15 8.39
N ILE A 75 0.65 -38.88 8.76
CA ILE A 75 1.20 -38.47 10.06
C ILE A 75 0.39 -39.07 11.22
N ASP A 76 -0.94 -39.09 11.14
CA ASP A 76 -1.77 -39.64 12.21
C ASP A 76 -1.61 -41.17 12.35
N ALA A 77 -1.32 -41.88 11.26
CA ALA A 77 -1.03 -43.31 11.31
C ALA A 77 0.31 -43.56 12.02
N VAL A 78 1.33 -42.75 11.72
CA VAL A 78 2.64 -42.79 12.40
C VAL A 78 2.49 -42.44 13.88
N LYS A 79 1.77 -41.36 14.20
CA LYS A 79 1.52 -40.89 15.58
C LYS A 79 0.86 -41.97 16.44
N ASN A 80 -0.10 -42.70 15.87
CA ASN A 80 -0.87 -43.73 16.58
C ASN A 80 -0.21 -45.12 16.56
N HIS A 81 0.94 -45.28 15.90
CA HIS A 81 1.59 -46.59 15.79
C HIS A 81 2.27 -47.01 17.12
N PRO A 82 2.09 -48.26 17.61
CA PRO A 82 2.65 -48.70 18.89
C PRO A 82 4.18 -48.60 19.02
N GLN A 83 4.90 -48.75 17.89
CA GLN A 83 6.35 -48.61 17.89
C GLN A 83 6.79 -47.15 17.94
N PHE A 84 5.96 -46.20 17.47
CA PHE A 84 6.23 -44.78 17.65
C PHE A 84 6.09 -44.38 19.13
N LEU A 85 5.09 -44.90 19.84
CA LEU A 85 5.01 -44.76 21.30
C LEU A 85 6.25 -45.33 22.00
N THR A 86 6.74 -46.49 21.55
CA THR A 86 7.99 -47.08 22.07
C THR A 86 9.18 -46.15 21.84
N LEU A 87 9.32 -45.56 20.64
CA LEU A 87 10.38 -44.60 20.34
C LEU A 87 10.27 -43.35 21.23
N ARG A 88 9.07 -42.83 21.47
CA ARG A 88 8.83 -41.66 22.32
C ARG A 88 9.24 -41.92 23.77
N VAL A 89 8.83 -43.04 24.35
CA VAL A 89 9.23 -43.42 25.72
C VAL A 89 10.75 -43.62 25.81
N LEU A 90 11.37 -44.25 24.79
CA LEU A 90 12.82 -44.42 24.76
C LEU A 90 13.57 -43.11 24.59
N ALA A 91 13.03 -42.17 23.82
CA ALA A 91 13.57 -40.83 23.66
C ALA A 91 13.53 -40.08 24.99
N GLU A 92 12.38 -40.09 25.67
CA GLU A 92 12.15 -39.41 26.95
C GLU A 92 13.17 -39.87 28.02
N ASN A 93 13.36 -41.18 28.14
CA ASN A 93 14.31 -41.76 29.10
C ASN A 93 15.79 -41.48 28.77
N LYS A 94 16.10 -40.96 27.58
CA LYS A 94 17.47 -40.79 27.07
C LYS A 94 17.83 -39.35 26.71
N ILE A 95 16.99 -38.37 27.05
CA ILE A 95 17.19 -36.95 26.74
C ILE A 95 18.56 -36.46 27.23
N SER A 96 18.96 -36.82 28.45
CA SER A 96 20.24 -36.40 29.03
C SER A 96 21.47 -36.88 28.25
N LEU A 97 21.32 -37.97 27.47
CA LEU A 97 22.38 -38.58 26.66
C LEU A 97 22.42 -38.05 25.22
N MET A 98 21.45 -37.24 24.80
CA MET A 98 21.44 -36.61 23.48
C MET A 98 22.48 -35.50 23.43
N ASP A 99 23.17 -35.34 22.29
CA ASP A 99 23.93 -34.12 22.01
C ASP A 99 22.99 -32.97 21.63
N ASP A 100 23.51 -31.73 21.56
CA ASP A 100 22.72 -30.54 21.30
C ASP A 100 22.00 -30.57 19.95
N SER A 101 22.60 -31.19 18.93
CA SER A 101 22.00 -31.25 17.58
C SER A 101 20.86 -32.27 17.57
N LEU A 102 21.11 -33.46 18.09
CA LEU A 102 20.13 -34.53 18.18
C LEU A 102 18.96 -34.16 19.08
N LEU A 103 19.19 -33.45 20.19
CA LEU A 103 18.14 -32.97 21.10
C LEU A 103 17.14 -32.07 20.36
N VAL A 104 17.64 -31.11 19.59
CA VAL A 104 16.81 -30.17 18.82
C VAL A 104 16.21 -30.83 17.59
N ASP A 105 16.93 -31.72 16.92
CA ASP A 105 16.43 -32.51 15.79
C ASP A 105 15.25 -33.37 16.23
N MET A 106 15.38 -34.06 17.36
CA MET A 106 14.31 -34.84 17.97
C MET A 106 13.08 -33.99 18.27
N LEU A 107 13.25 -32.84 18.92
CA LEU A 107 12.15 -31.91 19.21
C LEU A 107 11.44 -31.46 17.91
N TYR A 108 12.22 -31.11 16.90
CA TYR A 108 11.67 -30.69 15.62
C TYR A 108 10.88 -31.80 14.94
N ASP A 109 11.42 -33.02 14.87
CA ASP A 109 10.80 -34.13 14.17
C ASP A 109 9.51 -34.59 14.88
N VAL A 110 9.48 -34.62 16.21
CA VAL A 110 8.25 -34.98 16.95
C VAL A 110 7.15 -33.93 16.80
N LEU A 111 7.49 -32.63 16.77
CA LEU A 111 6.52 -31.56 16.48
C LEU A 111 5.98 -31.67 15.06
N ARG A 112 6.82 -32.00 14.07
CA ARG A 112 6.41 -32.23 12.67
C ARG A 112 5.56 -33.47 12.48
N LEU A 113 5.68 -34.45 13.37
CA LEU A 113 4.84 -35.63 13.45
C LEU A 113 3.58 -35.41 14.31
N ASN A 114 3.17 -34.16 14.55
CA ASN A 114 1.97 -33.76 15.29
C ASN A 114 1.90 -34.28 16.74
N VAL A 115 3.05 -34.46 17.41
CA VAL A 115 3.07 -34.65 18.87
C VAL A 115 2.75 -33.32 19.53
N GLU A 116 1.83 -33.33 20.50
CA GLU A 116 1.29 -32.13 21.11
C GLU A 116 2.33 -31.41 21.99
N PRO A 117 2.32 -30.06 22.06
CA PRO A 117 3.24 -29.31 22.92
C PRO A 117 3.15 -29.65 24.42
N HIS A 118 2.01 -30.17 24.86
CA HIS A 118 1.78 -30.57 26.25
C HIS A 118 2.26 -31.99 26.58
N ASP A 119 2.75 -32.73 25.59
CA ASP A 119 3.28 -34.08 25.76
C ASP A 119 4.54 -34.09 26.64
N SER A 120 4.69 -35.12 27.49
CA SER A 120 5.82 -35.22 28.43
C SER A 120 7.17 -35.17 27.72
N LEU A 121 7.30 -35.85 26.58
CA LEU A 121 8.52 -35.85 25.78
C LEU A 121 8.85 -34.44 25.29
N VAL A 122 7.88 -33.71 24.76
CA VAL A 122 8.09 -32.36 24.23
C VAL A 122 8.48 -31.40 25.34
N GLN A 123 7.78 -31.45 26.48
CA GLN A 123 8.10 -30.60 27.64
C GLN A 123 9.51 -30.86 28.18
N GLN A 124 9.93 -32.12 28.27
CA GLN A 124 11.27 -32.47 28.75
C GLN A 124 12.36 -32.09 27.74
N LEU A 125 12.12 -32.28 26.43
CA LEU A 125 13.05 -31.82 25.39
C LEU A 125 13.24 -30.30 25.42
N VAL A 126 12.15 -29.54 25.58
CA VAL A 126 12.20 -28.07 25.71
C VAL A 126 12.91 -27.67 27.01
N SER A 127 12.64 -28.37 28.12
CA SER A 127 13.29 -28.12 29.41
C SER A 127 14.81 -28.34 29.33
N GLU A 128 15.25 -29.49 28.81
CA GLU A 128 16.67 -29.78 28.64
C GLU A 128 17.34 -28.79 27.67
N ALA A 129 16.68 -28.48 26.55
CA ALA A 129 17.20 -27.49 25.59
C ALA A 129 17.31 -26.09 26.20
N SER A 130 16.42 -25.73 27.13
CA SER A 130 16.49 -24.44 27.84
C SER A 130 17.69 -24.33 28.77
N VAL A 131 18.16 -25.44 29.34
CA VAL A 131 19.35 -25.50 30.20
C VAL A 131 20.62 -25.34 29.36
N ARG A 132 20.66 -25.97 28.17
CA ARG A 132 21.84 -25.99 27.28
C ARG A 132 21.90 -24.83 26.27
N LEU A 133 20.92 -23.94 26.31
CA LEU A 133 20.69 -22.91 25.28
C LEU A 133 21.93 -22.07 24.92
N ASP A 134 22.74 -21.69 25.92
CA ASP A 134 23.87 -20.78 25.71
C ASP A 134 25.05 -21.45 24.99
N SER A 135 25.16 -22.79 25.09
CA SER A 135 26.19 -23.60 24.43
C SER A 135 25.80 -24.07 23.03
N PHE A 136 24.54 -23.88 22.61
CA PHE A 136 24.07 -24.38 21.34
C PHE A 136 24.88 -23.86 20.14
N PRO A 137 25.19 -24.72 19.14
CA PRO A 137 25.63 -24.24 17.85
C PRO A 137 24.49 -23.44 17.19
N LEU A 138 24.85 -22.44 16.38
CA LEU A 138 23.87 -21.53 15.76
C LEU A 138 22.82 -22.27 14.90
N SER A 139 23.18 -23.40 14.30
CA SER A 139 22.25 -24.28 13.57
C SER A 139 21.18 -24.89 14.48
N ALA A 140 21.57 -25.42 15.64
CA ALA A 140 20.64 -25.95 16.64
C ALA A 140 19.82 -24.82 17.26
N LEU A 141 20.42 -23.66 17.57
CA LEU A 141 19.70 -22.49 18.09
C LEU A 141 18.60 -22.02 17.13
N SER A 142 18.92 -21.93 15.83
CA SER A 142 17.97 -21.55 14.78
C SER A 142 16.80 -22.54 14.66
N LYS A 143 17.10 -23.85 14.69
CA LYS A 143 16.08 -24.90 14.64
C LYS A 143 15.23 -24.95 15.92
N PHE A 144 15.83 -24.71 17.08
CA PHE A 144 15.13 -24.62 18.36
C PHE A 144 14.19 -23.42 18.40
N ALA A 145 14.62 -22.26 17.87
CA ALA A 145 13.78 -21.07 17.75
C ALA A 145 12.55 -21.31 16.86
N ILE A 146 12.66 -22.12 15.79
CA ILE A 146 11.50 -22.56 15.00
C ILE A 146 10.57 -23.43 15.87
N CYS A 147 11.11 -24.38 16.62
CA CYS A 147 10.30 -25.25 17.47
C CYS A 147 9.49 -24.47 18.52
N LEU A 148 10.09 -23.44 19.12
CA LEU A 148 9.39 -22.55 20.06
C LEU A 148 8.34 -21.69 19.34
N HIS A 149 8.65 -21.21 18.13
CA HIS A 149 7.70 -20.46 17.32
C HIS A 149 6.48 -21.30 16.94
N ASP A 150 6.67 -22.56 16.52
CA ASP A 150 5.60 -23.50 16.17
C ASP A 150 4.73 -23.87 17.38
N GLN A 151 5.30 -23.82 18.59
CA GLN A 151 4.58 -23.97 19.86
C GLN A 151 3.96 -22.66 20.39
N GLN A 152 3.94 -21.59 19.59
CA GLN A 152 3.40 -20.26 19.96
C GLN A 152 4.12 -19.60 21.15
N MET A 153 5.37 -19.97 21.44
CA MET A 153 6.18 -19.42 22.54
C MET A 153 7.03 -18.20 22.15
N GLN A 154 6.57 -17.40 21.18
CA GLN A 154 7.33 -16.29 20.61
C GLN A 154 7.60 -15.14 21.60
N LEU A 155 6.73 -14.96 22.59
CA LEU A 155 6.87 -13.94 23.64
C LEU A 155 7.41 -14.53 24.97
N SER A 156 7.97 -15.73 24.94
CA SER A 156 8.47 -16.40 26.13
C SER A 156 9.85 -15.87 26.60
N PRO A 157 10.20 -16.04 27.88
CA PRO A 157 11.56 -15.75 28.36
C PRO A 157 12.65 -16.54 27.61
N LEU A 158 12.33 -17.75 27.13
CA LEU A 158 13.24 -18.55 26.30
C LEU A 158 13.54 -17.85 24.98
N MET A 159 12.53 -17.31 24.30
CA MET A 159 12.76 -16.54 23.08
C MET A 159 13.56 -15.26 23.36
N GLY A 160 13.36 -14.64 24.53
CA GLY A 160 14.20 -13.53 25.01
C GLY A 160 15.67 -13.91 25.15
N ARG A 161 15.99 -15.06 25.73
CA ARG A 161 17.36 -15.59 25.81
C ARG A 161 17.95 -15.91 24.44
N ILE A 162 17.18 -16.52 23.53
CA ILE A 162 17.61 -16.73 22.13
C ILE A 162 17.96 -15.40 21.46
N THR A 163 17.14 -14.37 21.69
CA THR A 163 17.36 -13.02 21.14
C THR A 163 18.65 -12.39 21.67
N ASP A 164 18.98 -12.59 22.96
CA ASP A 164 20.23 -12.14 23.55
C ASP A 164 21.46 -12.88 22.98
N VAL A 165 21.39 -14.22 22.88
CA VAL A 165 22.45 -15.02 22.24
C VAL A 165 22.66 -14.60 20.78
N LEU A 166 21.58 -14.36 20.03
CA LEU A 166 21.64 -13.84 18.67
C LEU A 166 22.33 -12.47 18.63
N SER A 167 21.96 -11.55 19.51
CA SER A 167 22.56 -10.21 19.61
C SER A 167 24.08 -10.29 19.83
N GLN A 168 24.53 -11.18 20.72
CA GLN A 168 25.95 -11.35 21.06
C GLN A 168 26.74 -12.04 19.94
N LYS A 169 26.15 -13.04 19.27
CA LYS A 169 26.82 -13.88 18.26
C LYS A 169 26.54 -13.44 16.81
N LEU A 170 25.84 -12.33 16.57
CA LEU A 170 25.36 -11.91 15.25
C LEU A 170 26.47 -11.84 14.19
N SER A 171 27.64 -11.30 14.54
CA SER A 171 28.79 -11.16 13.64
C SER A 171 29.38 -12.49 13.18
N THR A 172 29.13 -13.59 13.92
CA THR A 172 29.63 -14.94 13.62
C THR A 172 28.71 -15.75 12.70
N ILE A 173 27.52 -15.23 12.37
CA ILE A 173 26.54 -15.93 11.55
C ILE A 173 26.85 -15.71 10.08
N ASP A 174 27.46 -16.69 9.41
CA ASP A 174 27.78 -16.63 7.96
C ASP A 174 26.74 -17.32 7.06
N ASP A 175 25.83 -18.12 7.63
CA ASP A 175 24.77 -18.80 6.88
C ASP A 175 23.48 -17.95 6.89
N ALA A 176 23.09 -17.45 5.71
CA ALA A 176 21.87 -16.68 5.51
C ALA A 176 20.61 -17.44 5.97
N ARG A 177 20.58 -18.76 5.86
CA ARG A 177 19.44 -19.58 6.29
C ARG A 177 19.27 -19.57 7.81
N ILE A 178 20.38 -19.61 8.54
CA ILE A 178 20.40 -19.54 10.01
C ILE A 178 19.91 -18.17 10.45
N LEU A 179 20.48 -17.10 9.88
CA LEU A 179 20.12 -15.72 10.20
C LEU A 179 18.64 -15.45 9.93
N THR A 180 18.18 -15.70 8.71
CA THR A 180 16.82 -15.34 8.29
C THR A 180 15.74 -16.14 9.01
N THR A 181 16.03 -17.39 9.38
CA THR A 181 15.17 -18.19 10.27
C THR A 181 15.07 -17.55 11.65
N LEU A 182 16.22 -17.19 12.25
CA LEU A 182 16.25 -16.55 13.57
C LEU A 182 15.50 -15.21 13.56
N MET A 183 15.69 -14.38 12.52
CA MET A 183 14.97 -13.11 12.34
C MET A 183 13.46 -13.29 12.47
N ILE A 184 12.87 -14.30 11.81
CA ILE A 184 11.43 -14.59 11.93
C ILE A 184 11.06 -14.94 13.37
N SER A 185 11.77 -15.90 13.98
CA SER A 185 11.46 -16.39 15.31
C SER A 185 11.56 -15.31 16.40
N VAL A 186 12.58 -14.44 16.34
CA VAL A 186 12.81 -13.41 17.37
C VAL A 186 12.04 -12.11 17.11
N SER A 187 11.40 -11.96 15.94
CA SER A 187 10.81 -10.69 15.49
C SER A 187 9.97 -9.92 16.51
N PRO A 188 9.15 -10.53 17.39
CA PRO A 188 8.37 -9.77 18.38
C PRO A 188 9.20 -9.14 19.50
N MET A 189 10.45 -9.59 19.71
CA MET A 189 11.31 -9.24 20.84
C MET A 189 12.48 -8.32 20.43
N VAL A 190 12.56 -7.94 19.14
CA VAL A 190 13.71 -7.21 18.60
C VAL A 190 13.68 -5.73 19.01
N SER A 191 14.77 -5.26 19.64
CA SER A 191 14.98 -3.83 19.90
C SER A 191 15.39 -3.07 18.63
N PRO A 192 15.19 -1.74 18.52
CA PRO A 192 15.61 -0.97 17.35
C PRO A 192 17.09 -1.14 16.99
N ARG A 193 17.97 -1.22 18.00
CA ARG A 193 19.41 -1.46 17.79
C ARG A 193 19.69 -2.82 17.17
N LEU A 194 19.06 -3.88 17.69
CA LEU A 194 19.21 -5.23 17.16
C LEU A 194 18.56 -5.36 15.78
N ARG A 195 17.43 -4.70 15.54
CA ARG A 195 16.77 -4.62 14.24
C ARG A 195 17.75 -4.12 13.19
N ASP A 196 18.38 -2.97 13.42
CA ASP A 196 19.28 -2.34 12.46
C ASP A 196 20.47 -3.26 12.18
N ALA A 197 21.08 -3.82 13.24
CA ALA A 197 22.18 -4.78 13.09
C ALA A 197 21.77 -6.06 12.31
N LEU A 198 20.55 -6.58 12.53
CA LEU A 198 20.03 -7.74 11.79
C LEU A 198 19.82 -7.43 10.31
N LEU A 199 19.30 -6.23 9.99
CA LEU A 199 19.09 -5.78 8.63
C LEU A 199 20.43 -5.59 7.89
N ASP A 200 21.42 -4.97 8.54
CA ASP A 200 22.76 -4.80 7.99
C ASP A 200 23.45 -6.15 7.75
N ARG A 201 23.34 -7.08 8.70
CA ARG A 201 23.91 -8.42 8.53
C ARG A 201 23.20 -9.20 7.43
N ALA A 202 21.87 -9.08 7.32
CA ALA A 202 21.11 -9.72 6.24
C ALA A 202 21.50 -9.14 4.87
N ASP A 203 21.73 -7.83 4.78
CA ASP A 203 22.16 -7.17 3.55
C ASP A 203 23.50 -7.71 3.04
N LEU A 204 24.48 -7.88 3.95
CA LEU A 204 25.79 -8.46 3.65
C LEU A 204 25.71 -9.94 3.24
N LEU A 205 24.94 -10.76 3.96
CA LEU A 205 24.85 -12.19 3.65
C LEU A 205 24.14 -12.43 2.32
N LEU A 206 23.12 -11.64 1.98
CA LEU A 206 22.44 -11.77 0.69
C LEU A 206 23.37 -11.45 -0.50
N ASP A 207 24.36 -10.57 -0.35
CA ASP A 207 25.37 -10.31 -1.40
C ASP A 207 26.29 -11.52 -1.64
N SER A 208 26.61 -12.27 -0.59
CA SER A 208 27.50 -13.44 -0.68
C SER A 208 26.85 -14.70 -1.28
N THR A 209 25.52 -14.72 -1.44
CA THR A 209 24.74 -15.90 -1.82
C THR A 209 24.70 -16.23 -3.32
N GLU A 210 25.70 -15.81 -4.09
CA GLU A 210 25.82 -16.15 -5.53
C GLU A 210 25.76 -17.67 -5.83
N SER A 211 25.97 -18.53 -4.84
CA SER A 211 25.89 -19.99 -4.94
C SER A 211 24.47 -20.59 -4.91
N GLU A 212 23.43 -19.83 -4.51
CA GLU A 212 22.03 -20.29 -4.49
C GLU A 212 21.13 -19.41 -5.39
N LYS A 213 21.43 -19.33 -6.69
CA LYS A 213 20.76 -18.44 -7.68
C LYS A 213 19.22 -18.49 -7.75
N PHE A 214 18.56 -19.43 -7.09
CA PHE A 214 17.10 -19.59 -7.08
C PHE A 214 16.50 -19.77 -5.66
N SER A 215 17.19 -19.34 -4.61
CA SER A 215 16.72 -19.47 -3.23
C SER A 215 15.63 -18.45 -2.90
N VAL A 216 14.37 -18.88 -2.93
CA VAL A 216 13.20 -18.04 -2.58
C VAL A 216 13.11 -17.76 -1.07
N ASN A 217 13.59 -18.71 -0.25
CA ASN A 217 13.29 -18.73 1.17
C ASN A 217 13.96 -17.60 1.97
N ASN A 218 15.24 -17.34 1.73
CA ASN A 218 15.98 -16.33 2.48
C ASN A 218 15.44 -14.92 2.23
N PRO A 219 15.33 -14.42 0.98
CA PRO A 219 14.76 -13.10 0.74
C PRO A 219 13.30 -13.02 1.20
N ARG A 220 12.47 -14.06 1.01
CA ARG A 220 11.09 -14.09 1.53
C ARG A 220 11.04 -13.92 3.05
N ARG A 221 11.90 -14.61 3.82
CA ARG A 221 11.98 -14.47 5.28
C ARG A 221 12.45 -13.08 5.71
N VAL A 222 13.39 -12.47 4.99
CA VAL A 222 13.81 -11.07 5.27
C VAL A 222 12.65 -10.09 5.06
N VAL A 223 11.88 -10.25 3.97
CA VAL A 223 10.67 -9.45 3.72
C VAL A 223 9.61 -9.70 4.81
N GLN A 224 9.39 -10.96 5.19
CA GLN A 224 8.45 -11.31 6.26
C GLN A 224 8.90 -10.74 7.62
N PHE A 225 10.20 -10.72 7.92
CA PHE A 225 10.74 -10.08 9.11
C PHE A 225 10.37 -8.60 9.15
N MET A 226 10.70 -7.86 8.08
CA MET A 226 10.36 -6.43 7.93
C MET A 226 8.88 -6.15 8.13
N ARG A 227 8.01 -7.02 7.58
CA ARG A 227 6.56 -6.94 7.81
C ARG A 227 6.20 -7.08 9.29
N THR A 228 6.75 -8.10 9.97
CA THR A 228 6.41 -8.38 11.38
C THR A 228 6.82 -7.25 12.30
N ILE A 229 8.02 -6.69 12.11
CA ILE A 229 8.52 -5.54 12.90
C ILE A 229 7.94 -4.19 12.47
N ARG A 230 7.09 -4.17 11.42
CA ARG A 230 6.48 -2.96 10.83
C ARG A 230 7.51 -1.88 10.42
N PHE A 231 8.67 -2.31 9.94
CA PHE A 231 9.75 -1.42 9.52
C PHE A 231 10.22 -1.77 8.11
N SER A 232 10.17 -0.78 7.21
CA SER A 232 10.50 -0.94 5.80
C SER A 232 11.91 -0.43 5.50
N HIS A 233 12.87 -1.34 5.32
CA HIS A 233 14.22 -1.00 4.87
C HIS A 233 14.32 -1.09 3.34
N ARG A 234 14.19 0.05 2.66
CA ARG A 234 13.94 0.10 1.22
C ARG A 234 15.04 -0.55 0.36
N ASN A 235 16.31 -0.25 0.63
CA ASN A 235 17.43 -0.83 -0.13
C ASN A 235 17.46 -2.36 -0.04
N LEU A 236 17.19 -2.89 1.16
CA LEU A 236 17.15 -4.32 1.40
C LEU A 236 15.91 -4.96 0.74
N LEU A 237 14.76 -4.27 0.74
CA LEU A 237 13.58 -4.70 -0.01
C LEU A 237 13.84 -4.77 -1.51
N GLU A 238 14.52 -3.79 -2.10
CA GLU A 238 14.88 -3.79 -3.52
C GLU A 238 15.90 -4.90 -3.84
N LYS A 239 16.86 -5.15 -2.96
CA LYS A 239 17.78 -6.30 -3.06
C LYS A 239 17.02 -7.63 -3.00
N CYS A 240 16.14 -7.82 -2.02
CA CYS A 240 15.27 -9.00 -1.93
C CYS A 240 14.41 -9.15 -3.18
N ASN A 241 13.85 -8.05 -3.70
CA ASN A 241 13.03 -8.06 -4.91
C ASN A 241 13.80 -8.52 -6.13
N ARG A 242 15.05 -8.08 -6.29
CA ARG A 242 15.92 -8.53 -7.40
C ARG A 242 16.14 -10.04 -7.37
N LEU A 243 16.41 -10.61 -6.19
CA LEU A 243 16.59 -12.05 -6.01
C LEU A 243 15.30 -12.84 -6.25
N LEU A 244 14.18 -12.34 -5.72
CA LEU A 244 12.86 -12.96 -5.90
C LEU A 244 12.41 -12.92 -7.36
N LEU A 245 12.62 -11.79 -8.05
CA LEU A 245 12.29 -11.62 -9.48
C LEU A 245 12.99 -12.67 -10.35
N GLN A 246 14.27 -12.93 -10.11
CA GLN A 246 15.03 -13.98 -10.82
C GLN A 246 14.48 -15.38 -10.58
N SER A 247 13.81 -15.60 -9.45
CA SER A 247 13.26 -16.90 -9.06
C SER A 247 11.80 -17.11 -9.52
N VAL A 248 11.09 -16.06 -9.96
CA VAL A 248 9.67 -16.12 -10.36
C VAL A 248 9.35 -17.24 -11.36
N PRO A 249 10.13 -17.51 -12.43
CA PRO A 249 9.82 -18.58 -13.38
C PRO A 249 9.75 -19.98 -12.76
N HIS A 250 10.34 -20.16 -11.57
CA HIS A 250 10.41 -21.44 -10.86
C HIS A 250 9.50 -21.52 -9.64
N MET A 251 8.82 -20.43 -9.28
CA MET A 251 7.90 -20.40 -8.15
C MET A 251 6.57 -21.08 -8.50
N ASP A 252 5.96 -21.67 -7.48
CA ASP A 252 4.58 -22.15 -7.51
C ASP A 252 3.59 -21.05 -7.05
N VAL A 253 2.31 -21.39 -7.05
CA VAL A 253 1.24 -20.47 -6.62
C VAL A 253 1.38 -20.06 -5.15
N GLU A 254 1.90 -20.94 -4.30
CA GLU A 254 2.03 -20.68 -2.86
C GLU A 254 3.09 -19.61 -2.60
N ASP A 255 4.29 -19.80 -3.17
CA ASP A 255 5.40 -18.87 -3.01
C ASP A 255 5.04 -17.48 -3.56
N LEU A 256 4.45 -17.42 -4.75
CA LEU A 256 4.01 -16.16 -5.36
C LEU A 256 2.94 -15.47 -4.51
N SER A 257 1.93 -16.21 -4.04
CA SER A 257 0.86 -15.70 -3.18
C SER A 257 1.42 -15.08 -1.90
N ILE A 258 2.37 -15.75 -1.24
CA ILE A 258 2.99 -15.25 -0.02
C ILE A 258 3.74 -13.94 -0.31
N ILE A 259 4.57 -13.90 -1.34
CA ILE A 259 5.38 -12.72 -1.66
C ILE A 259 4.50 -11.52 -2.04
N VAL A 260 3.49 -11.72 -2.89
CA VAL A 260 2.54 -10.65 -3.27
C VAL A 260 1.88 -10.05 -2.03
N ARG A 261 1.40 -10.90 -1.10
CA ARG A 261 0.78 -10.45 0.15
C ARG A 261 1.75 -9.73 1.07
N LEU A 262 3.01 -10.18 1.15
CA LEU A 262 4.04 -9.51 1.93
C LEU A 262 4.32 -8.10 1.38
N TYR A 263 4.46 -7.98 0.06
CA TYR A 263 4.67 -6.69 -0.62
C TYR A 263 3.50 -5.73 -0.44
N GLN A 264 2.27 -6.21 -0.61
CA GLN A 264 1.06 -5.44 -0.33
C GLN A 264 1.02 -4.94 1.12
N SER A 265 1.35 -5.81 2.09
CA SER A 265 1.36 -5.45 3.51
C SER A 265 2.42 -4.39 3.86
N LEU A 266 3.54 -4.37 3.13
CA LEU A 266 4.62 -3.41 3.31
C LEU A 266 4.44 -2.14 2.47
N GLN A 267 3.38 -2.07 1.64
CA GLN A 267 3.18 -1.03 0.64
C GLN A 267 4.38 -0.91 -0.33
N PHE A 268 5.08 -2.02 -0.55
CA PHE A 268 6.18 -2.10 -1.49
C PHE A 268 5.64 -2.55 -2.86
N THR A 269 5.82 -1.72 -3.88
CA THR A 269 5.38 -2.01 -5.25
C THR A 269 6.57 -1.97 -6.18
N ASN A 270 6.80 -3.08 -6.89
CA ASN A 270 7.76 -3.13 -8.00
C ASN A 270 7.05 -3.67 -9.24
N CYS A 271 7.09 -2.92 -10.32
CA CYS A 271 6.27 -3.23 -11.50
C CYS A 271 6.81 -4.42 -12.29
N ASP A 272 8.14 -4.57 -12.39
CA ASP A 272 8.77 -5.71 -13.07
C ASP A 272 8.40 -7.03 -12.37
N PHE A 273 8.39 -7.05 -11.03
CA PHE A 273 7.88 -8.19 -10.25
C PHE A 273 6.40 -8.47 -10.47
N ARG A 274 5.54 -7.44 -10.53
CA ARG A 274 4.10 -7.61 -10.81
C ARG A 274 3.86 -8.21 -12.19
N VAL A 275 4.53 -7.71 -13.23
CA VAL A 275 4.42 -8.22 -14.60
C VAL A 275 4.87 -9.68 -14.68
N ALA A 276 6.05 -10.00 -14.15
CA ALA A 276 6.56 -11.37 -14.13
C ALA A 276 5.65 -12.33 -13.34
N THR A 277 5.14 -11.89 -12.18
CA THR A 277 4.23 -12.68 -11.35
C THR A 277 2.90 -12.91 -12.05
N LYS A 278 2.30 -11.89 -12.68
CA LYS A 278 1.07 -12.03 -13.47
C LYS A 278 1.25 -13.08 -14.57
N GLN A 279 2.32 -12.98 -15.35
CA GLN A 279 2.62 -13.94 -16.42
C GLN A 279 2.78 -15.35 -15.87
N ARG A 280 3.54 -15.53 -14.79
CA ARG A 280 3.75 -16.84 -14.19
C ARG A 280 2.46 -17.44 -13.62
N LEU A 281 1.63 -16.64 -12.94
CA LEU A 281 0.34 -17.09 -12.44
C LEU A 281 -0.61 -17.49 -13.59
N MET A 282 -0.54 -16.80 -14.72
CA MET A 282 -1.32 -17.15 -15.91
C MET A 282 -0.91 -18.52 -16.49
N GLU A 283 0.39 -18.82 -16.54
CA GLU A 283 0.91 -20.14 -16.96
C GLU A 283 0.42 -21.28 -16.04
N LEU A 284 0.16 -20.98 -14.76
CA LEU A 284 -0.27 -21.96 -13.76
C LEU A 284 -1.79 -22.15 -13.69
N MET A 285 -2.58 -21.32 -14.38
CA MET A 285 -4.05 -21.36 -14.34
C MET A 285 -4.60 -22.74 -14.70
N ASP A 286 -4.14 -23.34 -15.80
CA ASP A 286 -4.65 -24.63 -16.30
C ASP A 286 -4.28 -25.81 -15.40
N SER A 287 -3.19 -25.69 -14.63
CA SER A 287 -2.72 -26.72 -13.70
C SER A 287 -3.43 -26.67 -12.33
N THR A 288 -4.14 -25.59 -12.05
CA THR A 288 -4.74 -25.33 -10.74
C THR A 288 -6.17 -25.83 -10.69
N THR A 289 -6.37 -27.07 -10.26
CA THR A 289 -7.70 -27.70 -10.19
C THR A 289 -8.23 -27.87 -8.77
N ASP A 290 -7.36 -27.83 -7.75
CA ASP A 290 -7.77 -27.99 -6.36
C ASP A 290 -8.24 -26.66 -5.74
N PRO A 291 -9.25 -26.68 -4.85
CA PRO A 291 -9.80 -25.46 -4.26
C PRO A 291 -8.79 -24.63 -3.45
N VAL A 292 -7.78 -25.25 -2.84
CA VAL A 292 -6.81 -24.55 -1.97
C VAL A 292 -5.84 -23.73 -2.81
N SER A 293 -5.22 -24.36 -3.81
CA SER A 293 -4.34 -23.69 -4.76
C SER A 293 -5.10 -22.66 -5.59
N PHE A 294 -6.36 -22.94 -5.97
CA PHE A 294 -7.19 -21.95 -6.67
C PHE A 294 -7.45 -20.71 -5.82
N THR A 295 -7.81 -20.84 -4.54
CA THR A 295 -7.99 -19.67 -3.66
C THR A 295 -6.73 -18.81 -3.60
N LYS A 296 -5.54 -19.44 -3.52
CA LYS A 296 -4.26 -18.73 -3.47
C LYS A 296 -3.96 -18.01 -4.78
N LEU A 297 -4.20 -18.68 -5.93
CA LEU A 297 -4.06 -18.10 -7.25
C LEU A 297 -5.01 -16.91 -7.42
N PHE A 298 -6.27 -17.08 -7.03
CA PHE A 298 -7.30 -16.06 -7.11
C PHE A 298 -6.87 -14.78 -6.38
N VAL A 299 -6.49 -14.90 -5.10
CA VAL A 299 -6.07 -13.75 -4.29
C VAL A 299 -4.81 -13.07 -4.85
N ALA A 300 -3.84 -13.84 -5.37
CA ALA A 300 -2.61 -13.29 -5.92
C ALA A 300 -2.82 -12.58 -7.27
N LEU A 301 -3.74 -13.10 -8.10
CA LEU A 301 -3.99 -12.62 -9.46
C LEU A 301 -5.03 -11.50 -9.52
N SER A 302 -6.02 -11.48 -8.61
CA SER A 302 -7.08 -10.46 -8.54
C SER A 302 -6.57 -9.01 -8.64
N PRO A 303 -5.53 -8.59 -7.89
CA PRO A 303 -5.00 -7.21 -7.94
C PRO A 303 -4.35 -6.82 -9.28
N MET A 304 -4.12 -7.79 -10.17
CA MET A 304 -3.43 -7.64 -11.47
C MET A 304 -4.30 -8.11 -12.64
N ALA A 305 -5.57 -8.44 -12.38
CA ALA A 305 -6.46 -9.08 -13.35
C ALA A 305 -6.97 -8.10 -14.41
N SER A 306 -6.73 -8.44 -15.68
CA SER A 306 -7.41 -7.83 -16.83
C SER A 306 -8.88 -8.26 -16.89
N THR A 307 -9.67 -7.64 -17.75
CA THR A 307 -11.09 -8.01 -17.95
C THR A 307 -11.29 -9.48 -18.30
N GLU A 308 -10.39 -10.05 -19.11
CA GLU A 308 -10.41 -11.46 -19.50
C GLU A 308 -10.10 -12.39 -18.31
N ILE A 309 -9.06 -12.05 -17.55
CA ILE A 309 -8.67 -12.81 -16.35
C ILE A 309 -9.79 -12.77 -15.30
N ARG A 310 -10.43 -11.61 -15.10
CA ARG A 310 -11.60 -11.49 -14.19
C ARG A 310 -12.73 -12.43 -14.61
N GLY A 311 -13.03 -12.51 -15.92
CA GLY A 311 -14.04 -13.42 -16.44
C GLY A 311 -13.72 -14.89 -16.16
N TRP A 312 -12.47 -15.31 -16.32
CA TRP A 312 -12.03 -16.67 -15.98
C TRP A 312 -12.10 -16.95 -14.48
N LEU A 313 -11.62 -16.01 -13.65
CA LEU A 313 -11.66 -16.12 -12.19
C LEU A 313 -13.09 -16.28 -11.68
N ASP A 314 -14.03 -15.50 -12.20
CA ASP A 314 -15.45 -15.57 -11.85
C ASP A 314 -16.05 -16.94 -12.23
N TYR A 315 -15.75 -17.45 -13.42
CA TYR A 315 -16.27 -18.74 -13.90
C TYR A 315 -15.75 -19.91 -13.06
N THR A 316 -14.44 -19.97 -12.83
CA THR A 316 -13.80 -21.05 -12.09
C THR A 316 -14.13 -21.01 -10.60
N ALA A 317 -14.25 -19.81 -10.00
CA ALA A 317 -14.71 -19.69 -8.62
C ALA A 317 -16.15 -20.17 -8.45
N LEU A 318 -17.02 -19.93 -9.45
CA LEU A 318 -18.40 -20.39 -9.41
C LEU A 318 -18.52 -21.91 -9.55
N SER A 319 -17.67 -22.54 -10.38
CA SER A 319 -17.67 -24.00 -10.55
C SER A 319 -17.16 -24.73 -9.30
N LEU A 320 -16.20 -24.16 -8.59
CA LEU A 320 -15.64 -24.71 -7.34
C LEU A 320 -16.41 -24.28 -6.07
N ALA A 321 -17.41 -23.40 -6.20
CA ALA A 321 -18.06 -22.72 -5.07
C ALA A 321 -18.52 -23.68 -3.96
N ASP A 322 -19.06 -24.84 -4.32
CA ASP A 322 -19.65 -25.79 -3.37
C ASP A 322 -18.59 -26.61 -2.59
N THR A 323 -17.30 -26.46 -2.93
CA THR A 323 -16.18 -27.18 -2.32
C THR A 323 -15.38 -26.34 -1.32
N PHE A 324 -15.60 -25.03 -1.25
CA PHE A 324 -14.81 -24.15 -0.40
C PHE A 324 -15.20 -24.26 1.07
N ASN A 325 -14.19 -24.24 1.95
CA ASN A 325 -14.39 -24.06 3.38
C ASN A 325 -14.56 -22.58 3.75
N ALA A 326 -14.87 -22.30 5.02
CA ALA A 326 -15.07 -20.95 5.55
C ALA A 326 -13.89 -20.01 5.25
N GLN A 327 -12.66 -20.43 5.55
CA GLN A 327 -11.47 -19.61 5.35
C GLN A 327 -11.22 -19.29 3.87
N GLN A 328 -11.40 -20.28 2.98
CA GLN A 328 -11.31 -20.08 1.53
C GLN A 328 -12.38 -19.11 1.01
N ALA A 329 -13.62 -19.27 1.47
CA ALA A 329 -14.72 -18.39 1.11
C ALA A 329 -14.41 -16.93 1.50
N MET A 330 -13.87 -16.69 2.69
CA MET A 330 -13.45 -15.35 3.11
C MET A 330 -12.36 -14.77 2.21
N PHE A 331 -11.32 -15.54 1.89
CA PHE A 331 -10.23 -15.06 1.02
C PHE A 331 -10.71 -14.75 -0.40
N LEU A 332 -11.56 -15.62 -0.97
CA LEU A 332 -12.20 -15.35 -2.26
C LEU A 332 -13.06 -14.10 -2.22
N PHE A 333 -13.82 -13.91 -1.15
CA PHE A 333 -14.70 -12.76 -0.99
C PHE A 333 -13.94 -11.43 -0.97
N GLN A 334 -12.77 -11.38 -0.33
CA GLN A 334 -11.86 -10.22 -0.41
C GLN A 334 -11.32 -10.01 -1.82
N GLY A 335 -10.93 -11.08 -2.52
CA GLY A 335 -10.51 -10.95 -3.92
C GLY A 335 -11.63 -10.51 -4.86
N LEU A 336 -12.90 -10.86 -4.57
CA LEU A 336 -14.09 -10.42 -5.32
C LEU A 336 -14.33 -8.91 -5.14
N GLU A 337 -14.17 -8.41 -3.91
CA GLU A 337 -14.18 -6.97 -3.61
C GLU A 337 -13.14 -6.24 -4.48
N GLU A 338 -11.91 -6.76 -4.54
CA GLU A 338 -10.80 -6.10 -5.24
C GLU A 338 -11.01 -6.04 -6.76
N ILE A 339 -11.58 -7.10 -7.37
CA ILE A 339 -11.94 -7.07 -8.81
C ILE A 339 -13.29 -6.39 -9.08
N GLN A 340 -13.99 -5.91 -8.04
CA GLN A 340 -15.35 -5.37 -8.10
C GLN A 340 -16.30 -6.29 -8.88
N CYS A 341 -16.31 -7.58 -8.51
CA CYS A 341 -17.10 -8.60 -9.18
C CYS A 341 -18.58 -8.20 -9.25
N ARG A 342 -19.22 -8.45 -10.40
CA ARG A 342 -20.65 -8.20 -10.63
C ARG A 342 -21.47 -9.47 -10.79
N ASN A 343 -20.85 -10.64 -10.67
CA ASN A 343 -21.52 -11.92 -10.78
C ASN A 343 -22.31 -12.23 -9.50
N LEU A 344 -23.60 -11.84 -9.50
CA LEU A 344 -24.48 -12.01 -8.35
C LEU A 344 -24.59 -13.47 -7.87
N ASN A 345 -24.54 -14.46 -8.78
CA ASN A 345 -24.62 -15.87 -8.41
C ASN A 345 -23.42 -16.30 -7.57
N LEU A 346 -22.22 -15.91 -7.98
CA LEU A 346 -20.99 -16.19 -7.25
C LEU A 346 -20.99 -15.47 -5.89
N ILE A 347 -21.32 -14.18 -5.87
CA ILE A 347 -21.41 -13.39 -4.63
C ILE A 347 -22.41 -14.04 -3.66
N ASN A 348 -23.60 -14.42 -4.14
CA ASN A 348 -24.62 -15.10 -3.33
C ASN A 348 -24.14 -16.43 -2.76
N LYS A 349 -23.48 -17.27 -3.57
CA LYS A 349 -22.93 -18.56 -3.11
C LYS A 349 -21.87 -18.38 -2.03
N ILE A 350 -20.87 -17.54 -2.27
CA ILE A 350 -19.78 -17.31 -1.31
C ILE A 350 -20.29 -16.64 -0.04
N ALA A 351 -21.18 -15.64 -0.15
CA ALA A 351 -21.81 -15.00 1.00
C ALA A 351 -22.63 -15.98 1.85
N SER A 352 -23.31 -16.95 1.24
CA SER A 352 -24.04 -18.01 1.95
C SER A 352 -23.09 -18.87 2.81
N ILE A 353 -21.95 -19.30 2.24
CA ILE A 353 -20.92 -20.07 2.98
C ILE A 353 -20.42 -19.27 4.19
N ILE A 354 -20.17 -17.97 4.00
CA ILE A 354 -19.75 -17.07 5.07
C ILE A 354 -20.84 -16.92 6.14
N GLN A 355 -22.10 -16.72 5.74
CA GLN A 355 -23.24 -16.56 6.66
C GLN A 355 -23.45 -17.80 7.54
N MET A 356 -23.26 -19.01 6.98
CA MET A 356 -23.37 -20.28 7.72
C MET A 356 -22.23 -20.46 8.72
N ASN A 357 -21.03 -19.98 8.39
CA ASN A 357 -19.81 -20.17 9.19
C ASN A 357 -19.40 -18.92 10.00
N LEU A 358 -20.31 -17.98 10.23
CA LEU A 358 -19.97 -16.68 10.83
C LEU A 358 -19.29 -16.80 12.22
N HIS A 359 -19.60 -17.86 12.96
CA HIS A 359 -19.06 -18.15 14.30
C HIS A 359 -17.59 -18.58 14.29
N VAL A 360 -17.03 -18.95 13.13
CA VAL A 360 -15.63 -19.39 12.98
C VAL A 360 -14.69 -18.17 12.90
N TYR A 361 -15.20 -17.02 12.47
CA TYR A 361 -14.38 -15.85 12.19
C TYR A 361 -14.17 -14.97 13.42
N ASN A 362 -12.97 -14.41 13.53
CA ASN A 362 -12.67 -13.39 14.55
C ASN A 362 -13.19 -11.99 14.16
N SER A 363 -13.07 -11.04 15.07
CA SER A 363 -13.53 -9.65 14.89
C SER A 363 -12.95 -8.96 13.65
N MET A 364 -11.65 -9.15 13.37
CA MET A 364 -10.96 -8.58 12.20
C MET A 364 -11.47 -9.20 10.89
N GLU A 365 -11.71 -10.50 10.88
CA GLU A 365 -12.21 -11.23 9.71
C GLU A 365 -13.66 -10.82 9.41
N VAL A 366 -14.53 -10.75 10.43
CA VAL A 366 -15.91 -10.27 10.27
C VAL A 366 -15.93 -8.81 9.81
N ALA A 367 -15.03 -7.97 10.32
CA ALA A 367 -14.89 -6.59 9.88
C ALA A 367 -14.56 -6.48 8.36
N ARG A 368 -13.64 -7.32 7.87
CA ARG A 368 -13.30 -7.39 6.43
C ARG A 368 -14.46 -7.90 5.58
N ILE A 369 -15.17 -8.95 6.06
CA ILE A 369 -16.36 -9.48 5.38
C ILE A 369 -17.43 -8.39 5.23
N ALA A 370 -17.73 -7.67 6.31
CA ALA A 370 -18.72 -6.59 6.30
C ALA A 370 -18.33 -5.44 5.36
N GLN A 371 -17.05 -5.09 5.28
CA GLN A 371 -16.56 -4.11 4.31
C GLN A 371 -16.74 -4.58 2.87
N ALA A 372 -16.34 -5.82 2.56
CA ALA A 372 -16.48 -6.42 1.24
C ALA A 372 -17.95 -6.49 0.78
N LEU A 373 -18.88 -6.83 1.69
CA LEU A 373 -20.32 -6.89 1.38
C LEU A 373 -20.88 -5.55 0.91
N ASN A 374 -20.44 -4.46 1.54
CA ASN A 374 -20.85 -3.10 1.16
C ASN A 374 -20.33 -2.71 -0.22
N VAL A 375 -19.05 -3.02 -0.52
CA VAL A 375 -18.43 -2.71 -1.83
C VAL A 375 -19.06 -3.55 -2.95
N LEU A 376 -19.36 -4.82 -2.68
CA LEU A 376 -20.03 -5.72 -3.61
C LEU A 376 -21.54 -5.47 -3.73
N HIS A 377 -22.08 -4.49 -3.02
CA HIS A 377 -23.51 -4.15 -2.99
C HIS A 377 -24.42 -5.36 -2.71
N TYR A 378 -23.98 -6.27 -1.83
CA TYR A 378 -24.74 -7.46 -1.49
C TYR A 378 -26.05 -7.09 -0.77
N GLN A 379 -27.16 -7.73 -1.13
CA GLN A 379 -28.49 -7.41 -0.60
C GLN A 379 -29.06 -8.60 0.18
N ASN A 380 -28.89 -8.58 1.50
CA ASN A 380 -29.54 -9.52 2.41
C ASN A 380 -29.74 -8.88 3.79
N PRO A 381 -30.92 -8.32 4.08
CA PRO A 381 -31.21 -7.65 5.35
C PRO A 381 -30.99 -8.54 6.58
N GLU A 382 -31.32 -9.83 6.49
CA GLU A 382 -31.15 -10.78 7.60
C GLU A 382 -29.67 -10.99 7.93
N PHE A 383 -28.83 -11.13 6.90
CA PHE A 383 -27.39 -11.26 7.10
C PHE A 383 -26.78 -10.00 7.70
N TYR A 384 -27.18 -8.81 7.23
CA TYR A 384 -26.73 -7.54 7.83
C TYR A 384 -27.16 -7.37 9.29
N SER A 385 -28.37 -7.82 9.64
CA SER A 385 -28.84 -7.82 11.03
C SER A 385 -27.97 -8.74 11.91
N LYS A 386 -27.66 -9.94 11.43
CA LYS A 386 -26.78 -10.89 12.12
C LYS A 386 -25.33 -10.37 12.23
N LEU A 387 -24.82 -9.71 11.19
CA LEU A 387 -23.49 -9.09 11.24
C LEU A 387 -23.44 -7.97 12.26
N ARG A 388 -24.48 -7.13 12.32
CA ARG A 388 -24.57 -6.05 13.30
C ARG A 388 -24.52 -6.60 14.73
N SER A 389 -25.30 -7.63 15.05
CA SER A 389 -25.31 -8.19 16.41
C SER A 389 -23.93 -8.77 16.80
N VAL A 390 -23.28 -9.48 15.88
CA VAL A 390 -21.93 -10.04 16.10
C VAL A 390 -20.89 -8.94 16.27
N LEU A 391 -20.90 -7.91 15.42
CA LEU A 391 -19.98 -6.77 15.51
C LEU A 391 -20.19 -5.95 16.80
N VAL A 392 -21.43 -5.76 17.24
CA VAL A 392 -21.74 -5.09 18.51
C VAL A 392 -21.22 -5.93 19.68
N SER A 393 -21.39 -7.25 19.66
CA SER A 393 -20.83 -8.14 20.70
C SER A 393 -19.31 -7.99 20.79
N PHE A 394 -18.59 -8.13 19.66
CA PHE A 394 -17.14 -7.96 19.64
C PHE A 394 -16.70 -6.58 20.12
N LEU A 395 -17.44 -5.52 19.77
CA LEU A 395 -17.12 -4.16 20.19
C LEU A 395 -17.26 -3.97 21.70
N GLN A 396 -18.28 -4.57 22.32
CA GLN A 396 -18.47 -4.49 23.77
C GLN A 396 -17.39 -5.27 24.52
N ASP A 397 -16.98 -6.43 24.00
CA ASP A 397 -15.98 -7.30 24.62
C ASP A 397 -14.53 -6.85 24.36
N SER A 398 -14.29 -6.03 23.33
CA SER A 398 -12.95 -5.61 22.92
C SER A 398 -12.32 -4.67 23.94
N ILE A 399 -11.08 -4.96 24.34
CA ILE A 399 -10.26 -4.14 25.27
C ILE A 399 -9.41 -3.12 24.50
N SER A 400 -9.19 -3.31 23.20
CA SER A 400 -8.29 -2.49 22.38
C SER A 400 -9.01 -1.29 21.77
N PRO A 401 -8.57 -0.03 22.02
CA PRO A 401 -9.17 1.16 21.41
C PRO A 401 -9.19 1.13 19.88
N SER A 402 -8.14 0.58 19.27
CA SER A 402 -8.03 0.43 17.81
C SER A 402 -9.06 -0.55 17.23
N GLU A 403 -9.36 -1.63 17.95
CA GLU A 403 -10.36 -2.62 17.55
C GLU A 403 -11.78 -2.06 17.72
N VAL A 404 -12.06 -1.38 18.84
CA VAL A 404 -13.33 -0.65 19.06
C VAL A 404 -13.56 0.37 17.93
N THR A 405 -12.52 1.11 17.55
CA THR A 405 -12.60 2.10 16.47
C THR A 405 -12.85 1.46 15.11
N MET A 406 -12.13 0.38 14.78
CA MET A 406 -12.35 -0.38 13.55
C MET A 406 -13.78 -0.92 13.47
N LEU A 407 -14.26 -1.58 14.53
CA LEU A 407 -15.59 -2.17 14.59
C LEU A 407 -16.69 -1.10 14.48
N THR A 408 -16.50 0.06 15.12
CA THR A 408 -17.41 1.21 14.99
C THR A 408 -17.49 1.69 13.54
N ARG A 409 -16.34 1.88 12.88
CA ARG A 409 -16.29 2.31 11.48
C ARG A 409 -17.05 1.33 10.58
N VAL A 410 -16.86 0.03 10.79
CA VAL A 410 -17.53 -1.02 10.00
C VAL A 410 -19.03 -1.07 10.29
N LEU A 411 -19.46 -0.98 11.55
CA LEU A 411 -20.87 -0.91 11.95
C LEU A 411 -21.61 0.25 11.28
N VAL A 412 -20.99 1.43 11.24
CA VAL A 412 -21.52 2.62 10.54
C VAL A 412 -21.42 2.48 9.02
N GLY A 413 -20.56 1.59 8.52
CA GLY A 413 -20.48 1.19 7.13
C GLY A 413 -21.72 0.42 6.65
N LEU A 414 -22.33 -0.39 7.52
CA LEU A 414 -23.48 -1.23 7.20
C LEU A 414 -24.73 -0.42 6.79
N PRO A 415 -25.71 -1.04 6.10
CA PRO A 415 -27.01 -0.43 5.85
C PRO A 415 -27.66 0.08 7.15
N CYS A 416 -28.29 1.26 7.09
CA CYS A 416 -28.87 1.98 8.22
C CYS A 416 -27.83 2.36 9.31
N PRO A 417 -26.96 3.36 9.08
CA PRO A 417 -25.91 3.73 10.03
C PRO A 417 -26.50 4.24 11.37
N HIS A 418 -26.42 3.41 12.40
CA HIS A 418 -26.95 3.70 13.72
C HIS A 418 -26.04 3.10 14.80
N LEU A 419 -25.77 3.88 15.86
CA LEU A 419 -25.02 3.46 17.04
C LEU A 419 -26.00 3.30 18.22
N GLU A 420 -26.10 2.10 18.74
CA GLU A 420 -26.92 1.80 19.91
C GLU A 420 -26.33 2.43 21.18
N ALA A 421 -27.16 2.64 22.21
CA ALA A 421 -26.74 3.33 23.43
C ALA A 421 -25.53 2.66 24.11
N GLY A 422 -25.46 1.32 24.10
CA GLY A 422 -24.32 0.58 24.62
C GLY A 422 -23.03 0.84 23.84
N VAL A 423 -23.11 1.00 22.51
CA VAL A 423 -21.96 1.32 21.66
C VAL A 423 -21.46 2.73 21.94
N VAL A 424 -22.38 3.70 22.06
CA VAL A 424 -22.02 5.09 22.41
C VAL A 424 -21.35 5.16 23.78
N ALA A 425 -21.87 4.45 24.79
CA ALA A 425 -21.24 4.37 26.10
C ALA A 425 -19.84 3.75 26.03
N ARG A 426 -19.66 2.68 25.24
CA ARG A 426 -18.34 2.05 25.05
C ARG A 426 -17.35 3.01 24.40
N LEU A 427 -17.76 3.72 23.36
CA LEU A 427 -16.94 4.76 22.72
C LEU A 427 -16.51 5.82 23.73
N ASP A 428 -17.45 6.32 24.52
CA ASP A 428 -17.19 7.36 25.51
C ASP A 428 -16.11 6.95 26.53
N THR A 429 -16.12 5.69 26.97
CA THR A 429 -15.10 5.13 27.88
C THR A 429 -13.73 4.89 27.25
N THR A 430 -13.66 4.76 25.93
CA THR A 430 -12.42 4.40 25.21
C THR A 430 -11.69 5.61 24.63
N LEU A 431 -12.36 6.78 24.50
CA LEU A 431 -11.80 7.98 23.86
C LEU A 431 -10.44 8.42 24.40
N THR A 432 -10.21 8.32 25.72
CA THR A 432 -8.96 8.77 26.36
C THR A 432 -7.74 7.94 25.96
N GLN A 433 -7.96 6.73 25.44
CA GLN A 433 -6.91 5.79 25.05
C GLN A 433 -6.67 5.78 23.53
N CYS A 434 -7.50 6.49 22.77
CA CYS A 434 -7.41 6.58 21.31
C CYS A 434 -6.24 7.46 20.85
N ASN A 435 -5.59 7.05 19.76
CA ASN A 435 -4.63 7.90 19.04
C ASN A 435 -5.35 8.87 18.07
N LEU A 436 -4.62 9.77 17.40
CA LEU A 436 -5.24 10.74 16.47
C LEU A 436 -5.97 10.08 15.28
N SER A 437 -5.44 8.98 14.75
CA SER A 437 -6.09 8.21 13.68
C SER A 437 -7.41 7.61 14.15
N ASP A 438 -7.44 7.08 15.37
CA ASP A 438 -8.64 6.52 15.98
C ASP A 438 -9.70 7.60 16.20
N LEU A 439 -9.31 8.73 16.81
CA LEU A 439 -10.19 9.87 17.06
C LEU A 439 -10.81 10.41 15.76
N ASN A 440 -10.00 10.56 14.70
CA ASN A 440 -10.48 10.99 13.39
C ASN A 440 -11.48 9.99 12.80
N THR A 441 -11.17 8.69 12.85
CA THR A 441 -12.04 7.63 12.33
C THR A 441 -13.38 7.58 13.07
N LEU A 442 -13.36 7.73 14.39
CA LEU A 442 -14.57 7.82 15.21
C LEU A 442 -15.38 9.07 14.87
N ALA A 443 -14.74 10.23 14.72
CA ALA A 443 -15.43 11.46 14.36
C ALA A 443 -16.14 11.38 13.01
N LEU A 444 -15.48 10.81 11.99
CA LEU A 444 -16.10 10.56 10.68
C LEU A 444 -17.29 9.60 10.79
N SER A 445 -17.17 8.56 11.62
CA SER A 445 -18.25 7.58 11.85
C SER A 445 -19.45 8.22 12.56
N VAL A 446 -19.22 8.97 13.62
CA VAL A 446 -20.27 9.71 14.36
C VAL A 446 -20.93 10.76 13.49
N GLY A 447 -20.14 11.51 12.70
CA GLY A 447 -20.64 12.49 11.75
C GLY A 447 -21.55 11.85 10.68
N LYS A 448 -21.18 10.67 10.16
CA LYS A 448 -22.02 9.91 9.22
C LYS A 448 -23.35 9.47 9.85
N CYS A 449 -23.34 8.98 11.09
CA CYS A 449 -24.57 8.68 11.83
C CYS A 449 -25.44 9.91 12.07
N MET A 450 -24.84 11.06 12.35
CA MET A 450 -25.56 12.30 12.59
C MET A 450 -26.28 12.80 11.32
N ARG A 451 -25.59 12.80 10.16
CA ARG A 451 -26.17 13.19 8.85
C ARG A 451 -27.31 12.27 8.41
N TYR A 452 -27.30 11.00 8.82
CA TYR A 452 -28.39 10.06 8.52
C TYR A 452 -29.61 10.28 9.44
N ASN A 453 -29.39 10.51 10.73
CA ASN A 453 -30.46 10.64 11.74
C ASN A 453 -31.17 12.00 11.74
N SER A 454 -30.64 13.02 11.04
CA SER A 454 -31.28 14.35 10.92
C SER A 454 -32.71 14.28 10.36
N PHE A 455 -33.08 13.18 9.70
CA PHE A 455 -34.41 12.96 9.15
C PHE A 455 -35.38 12.19 10.05
N GLN A 456 -34.94 11.54 11.13
CA GLN A 456 -35.79 10.57 11.86
C GLN A 456 -35.84 10.71 13.41
N TRP A 457 -34.83 11.26 14.10
CA TRP A 457 -34.80 11.22 15.59
C TRP A 457 -34.09 12.43 16.23
N HIS A 458 -34.84 13.37 16.81
CA HIS A 458 -34.26 14.59 17.43
C HIS A 458 -33.50 14.31 18.75
N SER A 459 -33.88 13.28 19.52
CA SER A 459 -33.29 12.98 20.84
C SER A 459 -31.87 12.35 20.81
N SER A 460 -31.45 11.82 19.66
CA SER A 460 -30.12 11.22 19.48
C SER A 460 -29.07 12.24 19.00
N HIS A 461 -29.51 13.43 18.55
CA HIS A 461 -28.63 14.44 17.96
C HIS A 461 -27.68 15.06 19.00
N ASP A 462 -28.20 15.40 20.19
CA ASP A 462 -27.42 16.00 21.28
C ASP A 462 -26.29 15.08 21.77
N LYS A 463 -26.53 13.76 21.79
CA LYS A 463 -25.52 12.77 22.20
C LYS A 463 -24.35 12.69 21.22
N TYR A 464 -24.64 12.73 19.91
CA TYR A 464 -23.60 12.71 18.88
C TYR A 464 -22.81 14.03 18.85
N MET A 465 -23.47 15.17 19.03
CA MET A 465 -22.81 16.47 19.14
C MET A 465 -21.85 16.51 20.33
N HIS A 466 -22.30 16.07 21.51
CA HIS A 466 -21.44 15.97 22.69
C HIS A 466 -20.24 15.04 22.45
N LEU A 467 -20.44 13.90 21.78
CA LEU A 467 -19.34 12.99 21.45
C LEU A 467 -18.33 13.63 20.48
N LEU A 468 -18.78 14.39 19.48
CA LEU A 468 -17.91 15.13 18.56
C LEU A 468 -17.11 16.24 19.26
N GLU A 469 -17.72 16.95 20.21
CA GLU A 469 -17.01 17.93 21.04
C GLU A 469 -15.91 17.29 21.89
N ARG A 470 -16.19 16.13 22.49
CA ARG A 470 -15.19 15.36 23.25
C ARG A 470 -14.06 14.84 22.36
N LEU A 471 -14.37 14.30 21.19
CA LEU A 471 -13.38 13.86 20.20
C LEU A 471 -12.44 15.02 19.81
N LYS A 472 -13.00 16.21 19.58
CA LYS A 472 -12.23 17.42 19.32
C LYS A 472 -11.36 17.82 20.51
N HIS A 473 -11.91 17.77 21.73
CA HIS A 473 -11.18 18.09 22.95
C HIS A 473 -9.96 17.19 23.14
N TYR A 474 -10.13 15.87 23.10
CA TYR A 474 -9.03 14.91 23.25
C TYR A 474 -8.01 14.99 22.11
N GLY A 475 -8.46 15.23 20.88
CA GLY A 475 -7.55 15.45 19.75
C GLY A 475 -6.64 16.67 19.97
N ARG A 476 -7.19 17.77 20.52
CA ARG A 476 -6.43 18.97 20.86
C ARG A 476 -5.46 18.74 22.03
N GLU A 477 -5.93 18.09 23.09
CA GLU A 477 -5.11 17.76 24.26
C GLU A 477 -3.90 16.91 23.86
N ARG A 478 -4.13 15.87 23.04
CA ARG A 478 -3.07 14.98 22.53
C ARG A 478 -2.05 15.72 21.67
N LEU A 479 -2.50 16.59 20.77
CA LEU A 479 -1.62 17.45 19.97
C LEU A 479 -0.83 18.44 20.85
N GLN A 480 -1.45 18.98 21.90
CA GLN A 480 -0.76 19.89 22.83
C GLN A 480 0.32 19.17 23.63
N ALA A 481 0.06 17.94 24.08
CA ALA A 481 0.95 17.11 24.86
C ALA A 481 2.10 16.47 24.04
N ALA A 482 1.98 16.40 22.72
CA ALA A 482 3.02 15.85 21.85
C ALA A 482 4.32 16.67 21.88
N ASP A 483 5.42 16.00 22.23
CA ASP A 483 6.77 16.55 22.39
C ASP A 483 7.83 15.88 21.47
N CYS A 484 7.50 14.73 20.88
CA CYS A 484 8.36 13.98 19.97
C CYS A 484 7.70 13.80 18.59
N ILE A 485 8.46 14.04 17.52
CA ILE A 485 7.95 14.01 16.15
C ILE A 485 7.63 12.59 15.64
N ASP A 486 8.44 11.58 16.00
CA ASP A 486 8.29 10.19 15.56
C ASP A 486 6.90 9.59 15.89
N PRO A 487 6.45 9.55 17.16
CA PRO A 487 5.14 8.99 17.49
C PRO A 487 4.00 9.82 16.91
N LEU A 488 4.16 11.15 16.81
CA LEU A 488 3.13 12.01 16.24
C LEU A 488 2.92 11.73 14.74
N LEU A 489 4.01 11.56 13.97
CA LEU A 489 3.90 11.24 12.55
C LEU A 489 3.30 9.85 12.30
N GLU A 490 3.62 8.87 13.15
CA GLU A 490 2.97 7.55 13.08
C GLU A 490 1.45 7.65 13.24
N GLU A 491 0.97 8.46 14.19
CA GLU A 491 -0.46 8.68 14.39
C GLU A 491 -1.12 9.45 13.24
N LEU A 492 -0.41 10.42 12.63
CA LEU A 492 -0.92 11.26 11.54
C LEU A 492 -0.93 10.56 10.18
N ARG A 493 -0.17 9.47 10.00
CA ARG A 493 0.02 8.77 8.72
C ARG A 493 -1.30 8.43 8.01
N PHE A 494 -2.32 8.04 8.78
CA PHE A 494 -3.62 7.59 8.26
C PHE A 494 -4.75 8.61 8.46
N VAL A 495 -4.44 9.78 9.00
CA VAL A 495 -5.44 10.82 9.25
C VAL A 495 -5.81 11.53 7.95
N SER A 496 -7.11 11.66 7.69
CA SER A 496 -7.66 12.32 6.50
C SER A 496 -9.14 12.67 6.67
N GLY A 497 -9.64 13.59 5.84
CA GLY A 497 -11.07 13.93 5.75
C GLY A 497 -11.42 15.28 6.36
N GLU A 498 -12.62 15.77 6.00
CA GLU A 498 -13.10 17.13 6.32
C GLU A 498 -13.03 17.46 7.82
N TRP A 499 -13.42 16.51 8.69
CA TRP A 499 -13.44 16.75 10.13
C TRP A 499 -12.05 17.08 10.69
N PHE A 500 -11.02 16.30 10.32
CA PHE A 500 -9.66 16.59 10.75
C PHE A 500 -9.19 17.94 10.22
N GLU A 501 -9.45 18.19 8.93
CA GLU A 501 -9.03 19.42 8.26
C GLU A 501 -9.66 20.69 8.86
N GLU A 502 -10.86 20.59 9.42
CA GLU A 502 -11.55 21.72 10.08
C GLU A 502 -11.23 21.83 11.57
N MET A 503 -11.08 20.70 12.28
CA MET A 503 -11.06 20.70 13.75
C MET A 503 -9.66 20.64 14.35
N LEU A 504 -8.72 19.96 13.67
CA LEU A 504 -7.41 19.59 14.24
C LEU A 504 -6.21 20.00 13.37
N LEU A 505 -6.39 20.31 12.08
CA LEU A 505 -5.26 20.61 11.18
C LEU A 505 -4.40 21.78 11.64
N GLU A 506 -5.01 22.92 12.02
CA GLU A 506 -4.25 24.07 12.51
C GLU A 506 -3.44 23.72 13.77
N HIS A 507 -4.06 23.03 14.73
CA HIS A 507 -3.37 22.56 15.92
C HIS A 507 -2.26 21.56 15.61
N THR A 508 -2.43 20.73 14.57
CA THR A 508 -1.41 19.78 14.11
C THR A 508 -0.22 20.51 13.53
N VAL A 509 -0.45 21.52 12.69
CA VAL A 509 0.64 22.33 12.10
C VAL A 509 1.39 23.09 13.20
N VAL A 510 0.69 23.65 14.19
CA VAL A 510 1.33 24.28 15.36
C VAL A 510 2.14 23.26 16.17
N ALA A 511 1.62 22.05 16.38
CA ALA A 511 2.35 21.00 17.07
C ALA A 511 3.65 20.65 16.35
N LEU A 512 3.59 20.43 15.03
CA LEU A 512 4.76 20.14 14.21
C LEU A 512 5.77 21.31 14.19
N GLN A 513 5.30 22.56 14.14
CA GLN A 513 6.17 23.73 14.20
C GLN A 513 6.98 23.81 15.50
N ARG A 514 6.40 23.43 16.65
CA ARG A 514 7.12 23.38 17.94
C ARG A 514 8.28 22.36 17.96
N MET A 515 8.27 21.40 17.05
CA MET A 515 9.25 20.30 16.94
C MET A 515 10.09 20.40 15.65
N THR A 516 10.17 21.60 15.05
CA THR A 516 10.88 21.81 13.77
C THR A 516 12.37 21.43 13.85
N ASP A 517 12.96 21.57 15.03
CA ASP A 517 14.34 21.22 15.38
C ASP A 517 14.61 19.71 15.42
N GLN A 518 13.56 18.89 15.58
CA GLN A 518 13.65 17.43 15.56
C GLN A 518 13.52 16.84 14.15
N ILE A 519 13.21 17.67 13.15
CA ILE A 519 13.03 17.20 11.76
C ILE A 519 14.36 16.68 11.22
N SER A 520 14.34 15.44 10.76
CA SER A 520 15.47 14.74 10.15
C SER A 520 15.09 14.27 8.74
N TRP A 521 16.07 13.80 7.97
CA TRP A 521 15.86 13.32 6.60
C TRP A 521 14.86 12.14 6.52
N THR A 522 14.69 11.38 7.61
CA THR A 522 13.70 10.29 7.69
C THR A 522 12.25 10.81 7.75
N HIS A 523 12.04 12.00 8.31
CA HIS A 523 10.71 12.58 8.54
C HIS A 523 10.17 13.33 7.31
N VAL A 524 11.06 13.81 6.44
CA VAL A 524 10.72 14.68 5.29
C VAL A 524 9.62 14.06 4.39
N PRO A 525 9.69 12.79 3.95
CA PRO A 525 8.67 12.22 3.07
C PRO A 525 7.27 12.15 3.72
N GLU A 526 7.20 11.86 5.01
CA GLU A 526 5.93 11.75 5.73
C GLU A 526 5.29 13.13 5.95
N LEU A 527 6.10 14.12 6.35
CA LEU A 527 5.68 15.52 6.46
C LEU A 527 5.19 16.07 5.12
N ALA A 528 5.94 15.79 4.04
CA ALA A 528 5.56 16.22 2.70
C ALA A 528 4.22 15.59 2.27
N ASN A 529 3.98 14.32 2.58
CA ASN A 529 2.72 13.65 2.27
C ASN A 529 1.55 14.26 3.06
N LEU A 530 1.74 14.57 4.35
CA LEU A 530 0.72 15.22 5.19
C LEU A 530 0.34 16.61 4.67
N LEU A 531 1.33 17.46 4.39
CA LEU A 531 1.09 18.82 3.86
C LEU A 531 0.47 18.77 2.45
N THR A 532 0.84 17.76 1.64
CA THR A 532 0.29 17.58 0.29
C THR A 532 -1.20 17.26 0.34
N LYS A 533 -1.58 16.31 1.21
CA LYS A 533 -2.98 15.91 1.42
C LYS A 533 -3.83 17.06 1.93
N THR A 534 -3.31 17.81 2.90
CA THR A 534 -4.04 18.89 3.58
C THR A 534 -4.05 20.21 2.79
N ASN A 535 -3.20 20.34 1.77
CA ASN A 535 -2.99 21.56 0.98
C ASN A 535 -2.68 22.78 1.88
N HIS A 536 -1.97 22.55 3.00
CA HIS A 536 -1.67 23.58 3.98
C HIS A 536 -0.25 24.12 3.78
N LEU A 537 -0.14 25.42 3.51
CA LEU A 537 1.15 26.10 3.33
C LEU A 537 1.75 26.51 4.67
N CYS A 538 2.91 25.95 5.01
CA CYS A 538 3.63 26.27 6.24
C CYS A 538 5.11 26.54 5.94
N ALA A 539 5.47 27.81 5.73
CA ALA A 539 6.83 28.21 5.35
C ALA A 539 7.92 27.70 6.32
N PRO A 540 7.79 27.81 7.66
CA PRO A 540 8.83 27.32 8.57
C PRO A 540 9.11 25.81 8.45
N LEU A 541 8.05 25.00 8.24
CA LEU A 541 8.21 23.56 8.05
C LEU A 541 8.83 23.26 6.68
N LEU A 542 8.39 23.94 5.63
CA LEU A 542 8.92 23.77 4.27
C LEU A 542 10.40 24.17 4.18
N ASP A 543 10.79 25.30 4.78
CA ASP A 543 12.19 25.74 4.81
C ASP A 543 13.07 24.76 5.62
N SER A 544 12.57 24.24 6.76
CA SER A 544 13.28 23.21 7.52
C SER A 544 13.47 21.94 6.70
N MET A 545 12.41 21.45 6.04
CA MET A 545 12.47 20.28 5.16
C MET A 545 13.46 20.48 4.00
N ALA A 546 13.46 21.66 3.36
CA ALA A 546 14.39 21.99 2.28
C ALA A 546 15.84 21.97 2.78
N SER A 547 16.14 22.65 3.90
CA SER A 547 17.48 22.67 4.51
C SER A 547 17.96 21.27 4.92
N VAL A 548 17.09 20.45 5.51
CA VAL A 548 17.42 19.07 5.89
C VAL A 548 17.72 18.22 4.67
N THR A 549 16.95 18.40 3.59
CA THR A 549 17.12 17.67 2.32
C THR A 549 18.44 18.03 1.65
N VAL A 550 18.76 19.32 1.51
CA VAL A 550 20.03 19.80 0.94
C VAL A 550 21.23 19.20 1.70
N LYS A 551 21.19 19.21 3.03
CA LYS A 551 22.29 18.70 3.88
C LYS A 551 22.46 17.18 3.87
N ASN A 552 21.44 16.42 3.49
CA ASN A 552 21.41 14.96 3.64
C ASN A 552 20.99 14.23 2.35
N ILE A 553 21.13 14.86 1.18
CA ILE A 553 20.69 14.25 -0.08
C ILE A 553 21.29 12.86 -0.29
N ASP A 554 22.55 12.64 0.08
CA ASP A 554 23.24 11.35 -0.06
C ASP A 554 22.62 10.22 0.78
N LYS A 555 21.84 10.56 1.81
CA LYS A 555 21.12 9.61 2.66
C LYS A 555 19.68 9.37 2.19
N ILE A 556 19.16 10.25 1.32
CA ILE A 556 17.78 10.19 0.86
C ILE A 556 17.72 9.28 -0.36
N HIS A 557 16.90 8.24 -0.28
CA HIS A 557 16.71 7.32 -1.40
C HIS A 557 16.13 8.05 -2.63
N PRO A 558 16.58 7.77 -3.87
CA PRO A 558 16.09 8.47 -5.07
C PRO A 558 14.56 8.46 -5.22
N LEU A 559 13.90 7.33 -4.90
CA LEU A 559 12.44 7.22 -4.96
C LEU A 559 11.70 8.10 -3.92
N ALA A 560 12.37 8.60 -2.88
CA ALA A 560 11.80 9.53 -1.90
C ALA A 560 11.87 11.00 -2.37
N ILE A 561 12.65 11.30 -3.41
CA ILE A 561 12.74 12.65 -4.00
C ILE A 561 11.36 13.14 -4.45
N HIS A 562 10.56 12.27 -5.10
CA HIS A 562 9.22 12.65 -5.55
C HIS A 562 8.35 13.17 -4.39
N ALA A 563 8.33 12.46 -3.26
CA ALA A 563 7.56 12.89 -2.09
C ALA A 563 8.03 14.27 -1.58
N THR A 564 9.33 14.54 -1.66
CA THR A 564 9.93 15.80 -1.22
C THR A 564 9.66 16.95 -2.18
N LEU A 565 9.77 16.76 -3.50
CA LEU A 565 9.56 17.84 -4.48
C LEU A 565 8.09 18.16 -4.72
N VAL A 566 7.21 17.15 -4.67
CA VAL A 566 5.80 17.31 -5.04
C VAL A 566 5.07 18.33 -4.16
N ILE A 567 5.45 18.45 -2.88
CA ILE A 567 4.83 19.43 -1.98
C ILE A 567 5.17 20.87 -2.37
N PHE A 568 6.42 21.16 -2.72
CA PHE A 568 6.85 22.49 -3.16
C PHE A 568 6.21 22.86 -4.50
N ALA A 569 6.14 21.89 -5.42
CA ALA A 569 5.48 22.06 -6.71
C ALA A 569 3.97 22.35 -6.54
N ILE A 570 3.23 21.52 -5.79
CA ILE A 570 1.78 21.68 -5.62
C ILE A 570 1.44 22.98 -4.90
N LEU A 571 2.16 23.30 -3.81
CA LEU A 571 1.95 24.52 -3.05
C LEU A 571 2.56 25.76 -3.71
N ASN A 572 3.29 25.62 -4.81
CA ASN A 572 3.99 26.71 -5.49
C ASN A 572 4.83 27.55 -4.51
N TYR A 573 5.56 26.87 -3.63
CA TYR A 573 6.35 27.51 -2.59
C TYR A 573 7.79 27.68 -3.05
N ASN A 574 8.21 28.93 -3.21
CA ASN A 574 9.54 29.30 -3.67
C ASN A 574 10.28 30.05 -2.55
N SER A 575 11.48 29.58 -2.25
CA SER A 575 12.44 30.23 -1.35
C SER A 575 13.85 29.90 -1.87
N PRO A 576 14.89 30.70 -1.55
CA PRO A 576 16.25 30.39 -2.01
C PRO A 576 16.72 28.99 -1.61
N THR A 577 16.31 28.53 -0.42
CA THR A 577 16.58 27.17 0.07
C THR A 577 15.81 26.11 -0.71
N ALA A 578 14.58 26.40 -1.14
CA ALA A 578 13.80 25.50 -1.98
C ALA A 578 14.44 25.37 -3.37
N ASP A 579 14.91 26.47 -3.96
CA ASP A 579 15.60 26.45 -5.26
C ASP A 579 16.87 25.59 -5.20
N GLU A 580 17.71 25.78 -4.17
CA GLU A 580 18.90 24.94 -3.91
C GLU A 580 18.53 23.46 -3.72
N MET A 581 17.43 23.17 -3.01
CA MET A 581 16.92 21.81 -2.85
C MET A 581 16.51 21.19 -4.19
N PHE A 582 15.83 21.93 -5.06
CA PHE A 582 15.48 21.45 -6.40
C PHE A 582 16.74 21.10 -7.21
N ASP A 583 17.76 21.97 -7.19
CA ASP A 583 19.03 21.74 -7.90
C ASP A 583 19.72 20.46 -7.42
N VAL A 584 19.88 20.30 -6.10
CA VAL A 584 20.50 19.13 -5.49
C VAL A 584 19.70 17.85 -5.76
N CYS A 585 18.36 17.92 -5.68
CA CYS A 585 17.48 16.79 -6.00
C CYS A 585 17.55 16.41 -7.49
N VAL A 586 17.62 17.37 -8.40
CA VAL A 586 17.75 17.13 -9.83
C VAL A 586 19.11 16.50 -10.16
N GLN A 587 20.21 16.98 -9.55
CA GLN A 587 21.52 16.35 -9.71
C GLN A 587 21.52 14.90 -9.21
N HIS A 588 20.95 14.65 -8.03
CA HIS A 588 20.83 13.30 -7.49
C HIS A 588 19.95 12.40 -8.37
N LEU A 589 18.84 12.92 -8.89
CA LEU A 589 17.97 12.23 -9.85
C LEU A 589 18.74 11.82 -11.12
N LYS A 590 19.54 12.72 -11.70
CA LYS A 590 20.28 12.46 -12.95
C LYS A 590 21.18 11.22 -12.87
N LEU A 591 21.75 10.94 -11.69
CA LEU A 591 22.59 9.76 -11.45
C LEU A 591 21.80 8.44 -11.45
N HIS A 592 20.47 8.51 -11.29
CA HIS A 592 19.62 7.36 -11.01
C HIS A 592 18.41 7.22 -11.95
N ILE A 593 18.30 8.03 -13.02
CA ILE A 593 17.13 8.05 -13.93
C ILE A 593 16.68 6.64 -14.36
N SER A 594 17.63 5.82 -14.82
CA SER A 594 17.35 4.47 -15.34
C SER A 594 16.92 3.45 -14.28
N SER A 595 17.07 3.79 -12.99
CA SER A 595 16.67 2.92 -11.87
C SER A 595 15.21 3.10 -11.46
N PHE A 596 14.54 4.16 -11.91
CA PHE A 596 13.15 4.41 -11.55
C PHE A 596 12.19 3.48 -12.30
N ASP A 597 11.17 2.98 -11.60
CA ASP A 597 9.99 2.45 -12.28
C ASP A 597 9.35 3.57 -13.13
N PRO A 598 8.96 3.31 -14.38
CA PRO A 598 8.44 4.33 -15.31
C PRO A 598 7.35 5.23 -14.72
N HIS A 599 6.39 4.66 -13.99
CA HIS A 599 5.31 5.44 -13.37
C HIS A 599 5.81 6.44 -12.33
N MET A 600 6.86 6.11 -11.57
CA MET A 600 7.46 7.02 -10.58
C MET A 600 8.21 8.16 -11.27
N LEU A 601 8.91 7.88 -12.38
CA LEU A 601 9.59 8.92 -13.15
C LEU A 601 8.58 9.88 -13.80
N VAL A 602 7.44 9.39 -14.28
CA VAL A 602 6.34 10.24 -14.78
C VAL A 602 5.76 11.14 -13.67
N LEU A 603 5.53 10.60 -12.47
CA LEU A 603 5.05 11.40 -11.34
C LEU A 603 6.06 12.47 -10.91
N LEU A 604 7.35 12.13 -10.90
CA LEU A 604 8.44 13.04 -10.59
C LEU A 604 8.56 14.14 -11.65
N ALA A 605 8.54 13.79 -12.93
CA ALA A 605 8.54 14.75 -14.03
C ALA A 605 7.33 15.69 -13.97
N HIS A 606 6.15 15.19 -13.59
CA HIS A 606 4.99 16.04 -13.36
C HIS A 606 5.25 17.08 -12.25
N ALA A 607 5.86 16.68 -11.13
CA ALA A 607 6.22 17.63 -10.07
C ALA A 607 7.22 18.69 -10.58
N LEU A 608 8.20 18.29 -11.39
CA LEU A 608 9.21 19.19 -11.97
C LEU A 608 8.58 20.24 -12.91
N VAL A 609 7.73 19.83 -13.85
CA VAL A 609 7.09 20.77 -14.79
C VAL A 609 6.13 21.73 -14.08
N VAL A 610 5.43 21.27 -13.04
CA VAL A 610 4.59 22.14 -12.20
C VAL A 610 5.45 23.20 -11.50
N ALA A 611 6.62 22.81 -11.00
CA ALA A 611 7.61 23.69 -10.38
C ALA A 611 8.44 24.53 -11.38
N ASN A 612 8.15 24.48 -12.68
CA ASN A 612 8.91 25.18 -13.72
C ASN A 612 10.39 24.74 -13.82
N CYS A 613 10.67 23.47 -13.55
CA CYS A 613 12.00 22.87 -13.62
C CYS A 613 12.05 21.83 -14.75
N PHE A 614 13.00 21.99 -15.69
CA PHE A 614 13.05 21.18 -16.91
C PHE A 614 14.43 20.50 -17.14
N PRO A 615 14.80 19.46 -16.36
CA PRO A 615 15.99 18.67 -16.65
C PRO A 615 15.79 17.82 -17.91
N GLU A 616 16.48 18.20 -18.98
CA GLU A 616 16.32 17.60 -20.32
C GLU A 616 16.48 16.06 -20.33
N GLU A 617 17.43 15.53 -19.54
CA GLU A 617 17.73 14.10 -19.49
C GLU A 617 16.53 13.27 -19.01
N VAL A 618 15.71 13.82 -18.10
CA VAL A 618 14.51 13.15 -17.58
C VAL A 618 13.45 13.01 -18.68
N PHE A 619 13.21 14.06 -19.46
CA PHE A 619 12.18 14.02 -20.50
C PHE A 619 12.63 13.20 -21.71
N ARG A 620 13.91 13.25 -22.07
CA ARG A 620 14.47 12.37 -23.12
C ARG A 620 14.30 10.89 -22.76
N GLU A 621 14.48 10.52 -21.50
CA GLU A 621 14.20 9.16 -21.03
C GLU A 621 12.70 8.82 -21.12
N ILE A 622 11.83 9.68 -20.58
CA ILE A 622 10.37 9.41 -20.54
C ILE A 622 9.77 9.24 -21.93
N PHE A 623 10.21 10.05 -22.91
CA PHE A 623 9.67 10.01 -24.27
C PHE A 623 10.44 9.07 -25.21
N ASN A 624 11.32 8.22 -24.67
CA ASN A 624 11.87 7.08 -25.38
C ASN A 624 10.79 6.02 -25.64
N VAL A 625 10.78 5.43 -26.83
CA VAL A 625 9.85 4.35 -27.22
C VAL A 625 9.94 3.15 -26.27
N ASP A 626 11.15 2.76 -25.86
CA ASP A 626 11.36 1.63 -24.94
C ASP A 626 10.79 1.93 -23.55
N PHE A 627 10.94 3.18 -23.09
CA PHE A 627 10.35 3.63 -21.82
C PHE A 627 8.83 3.59 -21.88
N LEU A 628 8.23 4.13 -22.94
CA LEU A 628 6.77 4.16 -23.12
C LEU A 628 6.19 2.74 -23.24
N ALA A 629 6.87 1.84 -23.96
CA ALA A 629 6.48 0.44 -24.04
C ALA A 629 6.54 -0.25 -22.67
N LYS A 630 7.61 -0.01 -21.89
CA LYS A 630 7.73 -0.51 -20.51
C LYS A 630 6.62 0.05 -19.60
N LEU A 631 6.32 1.34 -19.74
CA LEU A 631 5.26 2.00 -18.98
C LEU A 631 3.88 1.39 -19.29
N ASP A 632 3.55 1.15 -20.56
CA ASP A 632 2.27 0.55 -20.92
C ASP A 632 2.12 -0.87 -20.33
N ALA A 633 3.17 -1.70 -20.41
CA ALA A 633 3.16 -3.03 -19.78
C ALA A 633 2.97 -2.96 -18.25
N HIS A 634 3.58 -1.97 -17.59
CA HIS A 634 3.40 -1.75 -16.15
C HIS A 634 1.96 -1.34 -15.82
N LEU A 635 1.38 -0.42 -16.60
CA LEU A 635 0.03 0.10 -16.39
C LEU A 635 -1.04 -1.00 -16.47
N GLU A 636 -0.85 -2.03 -17.29
CA GLU A 636 -1.76 -3.19 -17.38
C GLU A 636 -1.86 -4.04 -16.11
N THR A 637 -0.94 -3.85 -15.16
CA THR A 637 -0.93 -4.58 -13.88
C THR A 637 -1.34 -3.72 -12.70
N MET A 638 -1.58 -2.42 -12.90
CA MET A 638 -1.92 -1.45 -11.85
C MET A 638 -3.43 -1.33 -11.63
N PRO A 639 -3.87 -0.91 -10.43
CA PRO A 639 -5.26 -0.55 -10.20
C PRO A 639 -5.72 0.59 -11.13
N ASP A 640 -6.97 0.53 -11.60
CA ASP A 640 -7.54 1.45 -12.59
C ASP A 640 -7.38 2.93 -12.20
N VAL A 641 -7.58 3.26 -10.92
CA VAL A 641 -7.45 4.64 -10.40
C VAL A 641 -6.01 5.15 -10.53
N LEU A 642 -5.02 4.32 -10.19
CA LEU A 642 -3.62 4.68 -10.31
C LEU A 642 -3.22 4.78 -11.79
N ASN A 643 -3.64 3.81 -12.62
CA ASN A 643 -3.39 3.83 -14.06
C ASN A 643 -3.92 5.12 -14.71
N MET A 644 -5.17 5.49 -14.42
CA MET A 644 -5.77 6.74 -14.92
C MET A 644 -4.96 7.97 -14.46
N ARG A 645 -4.53 8.00 -13.20
CA ARG A 645 -3.70 9.09 -12.66
C ARG A 645 -2.36 9.20 -13.39
N ILE A 646 -1.67 8.08 -13.62
CA ILE A 646 -0.37 8.07 -14.33
C ILE A 646 -0.54 8.52 -15.78
N ARG A 647 -1.56 8.03 -16.51
CA ARG A 647 -1.84 8.47 -17.88
C ARG A 647 -2.17 9.96 -17.96
N LEU A 648 -2.92 10.48 -16.98
CA LEU A 648 -3.19 11.92 -16.87
C LEU A 648 -1.90 12.72 -16.65
N ARG A 649 -1.03 12.28 -15.74
CA ARG A 649 0.24 12.96 -15.47
C ARG A 649 1.21 12.89 -16.66
N LEU A 650 1.29 11.75 -17.37
CA LEU A 650 2.07 11.64 -18.61
C LEU A 650 1.59 12.65 -19.67
N MET A 651 0.28 12.77 -19.86
CA MET A 651 -0.30 13.75 -20.77
C MET A 651 0.05 15.18 -20.38
N GLN A 652 -0.03 15.52 -19.09
CA GLN A 652 0.35 16.85 -18.59
C GLN A 652 1.84 17.13 -18.75
N VAL A 653 2.69 16.13 -18.57
CA VAL A 653 4.14 16.25 -18.82
C VAL A 653 4.41 16.46 -20.30
N ASN A 654 3.80 15.67 -21.20
CA ASN A 654 3.93 15.86 -22.65
C ASN A 654 3.48 17.26 -23.06
N ARG A 655 2.33 17.72 -22.53
CA ARG A 655 1.82 19.07 -22.74
C ARG A 655 2.83 20.15 -22.33
N ALA A 656 3.40 20.04 -21.14
CA ALA A 656 4.36 21.01 -20.63
C ALA A 656 5.64 21.02 -21.47
N VAL A 657 6.17 19.86 -21.84
CA VAL A 657 7.38 19.77 -22.67
C VAL A 657 7.15 20.34 -24.08
N CYS A 658 6.01 20.04 -24.73
CA CYS A 658 5.69 20.61 -26.05
C CYS A 658 5.60 22.15 -26.03
N LEU A 659 5.14 22.74 -24.92
CA LEU A 659 4.90 24.18 -24.81
C LEU A 659 6.11 24.94 -24.27
N GLU A 660 6.71 24.47 -23.18
CA GLU A 660 7.78 25.16 -22.45
C GLU A 660 9.19 24.78 -22.98
N CYS A 661 9.36 23.63 -23.64
CA CYS A 661 10.66 23.14 -24.14
C CYS A 661 10.60 22.60 -25.59
N PRO A 662 10.23 23.42 -26.59
CA PRO A 662 10.11 22.99 -27.99
C PRO A 662 11.42 22.42 -28.58
N GLU A 663 12.57 22.80 -28.04
CA GLU A 663 13.90 22.31 -28.41
C GLU A 663 14.11 20.81 -28.17
N ILE A 664 13.35 20.18 -27.27
CA ILE A 664 13.42 18.72 -27.01
C ILE A 664 12.75 17.93 -28.16
N GLN A 665 11.97 18.60 -29.01
CA GLN A 665 11.32 18.02 -30.21
C GLN A 665 10.38 16.84 -29.93
N VAL A 666 9.79 16.79 -28.74
CA VAL A 666 8.77 15.79 -28.40
C VAL A 666 7.44 16.17 -29.07
N PRO A 667 6.83 15.28 -29.88
CA PRO A 667 5.54 15.56 -30.49
C PRO A 667 4.41 15.49 -29.46
N TRP A 668 3.31 16.20 -29.75
CA TRP A 668 2.05 15.99 -29.03
C TRP A 668 1.35 14.72 -29.55
N PHE A 669 1.13 13.73 -28.69
CA PHE A 669 0.52 12.45 -29.07
C PHE A 669 -0.73 12.06 -28.25
N HIS A 670 -1.26 12.97 -27.44
CA HIS A 670 -2.40 12.69 -26.54
C HIS A 670 -3.79 13.14 -27.05
N THR A 671 -3.92 13.56 -28.31
CA THR A 671 -5.20 14.00 -28.92
C THR A 671 -6.34 13.01 -28.67
N ARG A 672 -6.15 11.73 -28.98
CA ARG A 672 -7.18 10.69 -28.79
C ARG A 672 -7.55 10.49 -27.32
N TYR A 673 -6.56 10.51 -26.44
CA TYR A 673 -6.76 10.37 -25.00
C TYR A 673 -7.61 11.54 -24.46
N CYS A 674 -7.28 12.78 -24.81
CA CYS A 674 -8.03 13.96 -24.36
C CYS A 674 -9.48 13.95 -24.86
N GLN A 675 -9.72 13.58 -26.13
CA GLN A 675 -11.07 13.43 -26.67
C GLN A 675 -11.91 12.38 -25.92
N GLN A 676 -11.31 11.27 -25.51
CA GLN A 676 -11.99 10.24 -24.72
C GLN A 676 -12.33 10.71 -23.30
N VAL A 677 -11.43 11.46 -22.66
CA VAL A 677 -11.66 12.03 -21.32
C VAL A 677 -12.80 13.05 -21.37
N GLN A 678 -12.81 13.92 -22.38
CA GLN A 678 -13.85 14.96 -22.54
C GLN A 678 -15.25 14.38 -22.74
N LYS A 679 -15.40 13.30 -23.52
CA LYS A 679 -16.70 12.62 -23.71
C LYS A 679 -17.33 12.13 -22.39
N LYS A 680 -16.53 11.97 -21.33
CA LYS A 680 -16.99 11.54 -20.00
C LYS A 680 -17.33 12.70 -19.07
N GLU A 681 -16.88 13.93 -19.37
CA GLU A 681 -17.09 15.11 -18.54
C GLU A 681 -18.26 15.96 -19.07
N VAL A 682 -19.39 15.96 -18.35
CA VAL A 682 -20.48 16.92 -18.59
C VAL A 682 -20.16 18.19 -17.82
N TYR A 683 -19.69 19.24 -18.50
CA TYR A 683 -19.32 20.49 -17.85
C TYR A 683 -20.54 21.36 -17.54
N LEU A 684 -21.12 21.19 -16.35
CA LEU A 684 -22.05 22.16 -15.78
C LEU A 684 -21.24 23.29 -15.16
N GLY A 685 -21.09 24.41 -15.87
CA GLY A 685 -20.40 25.59 -15.35
C GLY A 685 -21.00 26.05 -14.01
N SER A 686 -20.15 26.43 -13.06
CA SER A 686 -20.57 26.92 -11.73
C SER A 686 -21.47 28.16 -11.83
N PHE A 687 -22.29 28.41 -10.81
CA PHE A 687 -23.13 29.62 -10.75
C PHE A 687 -22.30 30.91 -10.94
N ALA A 688 -21.12 30.96 -10.32
CA ALA A 688 -20.19 32.08 -10.49
C ALA A 688 -19.74 32.23 -11.96
N GLN A 689 -19.40 31.15 -12.65
CA GLN A 689 -19.07 31.19 -14.08
C GLN A 689 -20.26 31.66 -14.93
N GLN A 690 -21.48 31.21 -14.66
CA GLN A 690 -22.68 31.67 -15.37
C GLN A 690 -22.91 33.18 -15.18
N GLN A 691 -22.70 33.66 -13.96
CA GLN A 691 -22.79 35.08 -13.64
C GLN A 691 -21.69 35.90 -14.31
N ILE A 692 -20.44 35.42 -14.28
CA ILE A 692 -19.31 36.03 -14.97
C ILE A 692 -19.60 36.11 -16.47
N ASN A 693 -20.11 35.05 -17.09
CA ASN A 693 -20.49 35.05 -18.51
C ASN A 693 -21.48 36.18 -18.84
N LYS A 694 -22.54 36.30 -18.04
CA LYS A 694 -23.55 37.34 -18.21
C LYS A 694 -22.95 38.75 -18.07
N MET A 695 -22.08 38.94 -17.08
CA MET A 695 -21.43 40.24 -16.87
C MET A 695 -20.39 40.54 -17.96
N LEU A 696 -19.65 39.55 -18.46
CA LEU A 696 -18.70 39.68 -19.56
C LEU A 696 -19.42 40.11 -20.85
N ALA A 697 -20.55 39.50 -21.20
CA ALA A 697 -21.35 39.91 -22.35
C ALA A 697 -21.76 41.40 -22.27
N GLU A 698 -22.10 41.89 -21.08
CA GLU A 698 -22.46 43.29 -20.88
C GLU A 698 -21.25 44.24 -20.89
N VAL A 699 -20.08 43.79 -20.41
CA VAL A 699 -18.84 44.56 -20.41
C VAL A 699 -18.23 44.67 -21.81
N LEU A 700 -18.32 43.61 -22.60
CA LEU A 700 -17.73 43.50 -23.94
C LEU A 700 -18.65 44.00 -25.07
N GLY A 701 -19.90 44.39 -24.75
CA GLY A 701 -20.82 44.98 -25.73
C GLY A 701 -21.70 43.97 -26.50
N GLY A 702 -21.81 42.73 -26.03
CA GLY A 702 -22.68 41.68 -26.57
C GLY A 702 -22.13 40.27 -26.34
N ALA A 703 -22.99 39.25 -26.44
CA ALA A 703 -22.59 37.84 -26.29
C ALA A 703 -21.63 37.39 -27.41
N ASP A 704 -21.67 38.04 -28.57
CA ASP A 704 -20.84 37.72 -29.74
C ASP A 704 -19.37 38.13 -29.58
N HIS A 705 -19.02 38.82 -28.48
CA HIS A 705 -17.64 39.26 -28.18
C HIS A 705 -16.90 38.33 -27.20
N ALA A 706 -17.55 37.24 -26.74
CA ALA A 706 -16.94 36.24 -25.87
C ALA A 706 -17.35 34.83 -26.29
N ARG A 707 -16.38 33.91 -26.40
CA ARG A 707 -16.61 32.48 -26.53
C ARG A 707 -16.53 31.82 -25.16
N VAL A 708 -17.33 30.77 -24.94
CA VAL A 708 -17.37 30.01 -23.69
C VAL A 708 -16.81 28.61 -23.93
N SER A 709 -16.07 28.07 -22.96
CA SER A 709 -15.54 26.70 -23.00
C SER A 709 -14.71 26.40 -24.26
N VAL A 710 -13.77 27.30 -24.61
CA VAL A 710 -12.93 27.16 -25.80
C VAL A 710 -11.85 26.12 -25.57
N LEU A 711 -11.70 25.20 -26.52
CA LEU A 711 -10.66 24.18 -26.50
C LEU A 711 -9.41 24.68 -27.23
N THR A 712 -8.29 24.72 -26.52
CA THR A 712 -6.98 25.06 -27.10
C THR A 712 -6.36 23.86 -27.85
N PRO A 713 -5.35 24.07 -28.73
CA PRO A 713 -4.64 23.00 -29.44
C PRO A 713 -4.07 21.90 -28.55
N TYR A 714 -3.67 22.26 -27.32
CA TYR A 714 -3.14 21.34 -26.33
C TYR A 714 -4.18 20.92 -25.27
N PHE A 715 -5.47 21.03 -25.58
CA PHE A 715 -6.58 20.52 -24.77
C PHE A 715 -6.67 21.13 -23.35
N TYR A 716 -6.32 22.41 -23.18
CA TYR A 716 -6.90 23.23 -22.11
C TYR A 716 -8.29 23.71 -22.50
N ILE A 717 -9.22 23.69 -21.54
CA ILE A 717 -10.55 24.28 -21.67
C ILE A 717 -10.49 25.68 -21.04
N VAL A 718 -10.52 26.72 -21.87
CA VAL A 718 -10.59 28.12 -21.44
C VAL A 718 -12.04 28.47 -21.15
N ALA A 719 -12.34 28.91 -19.92
CA ALA A 719 -13.72 29.16 -19.49
C ALA A 719 -14.38 30.25 -20.34
N PHE A 720 -13.69 31.37 -20.55
CA PHE A 720 -14.13 32.45 -21.44
C PHE A 720 -12.96 32.99 -22.25
N GLU A 721 -13.18 33.21 -23.54
CA GLU A 721 -12.19 33.77 -24.46
C GLU A 721 -12.78 35.01 -25.15
N CYS A 722 -12.07 36.14 -25.10
CA CYS A 722 -12.40 37.32 -25.89
C CYS A 722 -11.18 37.84 -26.65
N VAL A 723 -11.40 38.60 -27.72
CA VAL A 723 -10.34 39.23 -28.51
C VAL A 723 -10.46 40.74 -28.36
N LEU A 724 -9.36 41.40 -28.03
CA LEU A 724 -9.26 42.85 -27.94
C LEU A 724 -8.39 43.36 -29.09
N ASP A 725 -8.83 44.39 -29.82
CA ASP A 725 -8.05 45.01 -30.88
C ASP A 725 -6.88 45.87 -30.33
N ARG A 726 -6.12 46.51 -31.23
CA ARG A 726 -5.03 47.44 -30.85
C ARG A 726 -5.48 48.60 -29.95
N ARG A 727 -6.76 48.97 -29.98
CA ARG A 727 -7.37 50.05 -29.19
C ARG A 727 -8.05 49.52 -27.92
N GLN A 728 -7.77 48.26 -27.55
CA GLN A 728 -8.40 47.56 -26.41
C GLN A 728 -9.93 47.49 -26.54
N GLN A 729 -10.46 47.49 -27.77
CA GLN A 729 -11.88 47.31 -28.02
C GLN A 729 -12.21 45.83 -28.30
N PRO A 730 -13.29 45.28 -27.74
CA PRO A 730 -13.73 43.92 -28.03
C PRO A 730 -14.02 43.71 -29.52
N VAL A 731 -13.57 42.59 -30.07
CA VAL A 731 -13.84 42.17 -31.45
C VAL A 731 -14.93 41.09 -31.44
N ALA A 732 -15.97 41.27 -32.24
CA ALA A 732 -17.03 40.28 -32.39
C ALA A 732 -16.53 39.07 -33.19
N TYR A 733 -16.90 37.87 -32.75
CA TYR A 733 -16.65 36.64 -33.49
C TYR A 733 -17.65 36.50 -34.65
N SER A 734 -17.17 36.10 -35.83
CA SER A 734 -18.00 35.99 -37.04
C SER A 734 -18.97 34.80 -37.03
N GLU A 735 -18.80 33.85 -36.11
CA GLU A 735 -19.68 32.69 -35.94
C GLU A 735 -20.38 32.76 -34.57
N PRO A 736 -21.72 32.65 -34.51
CA PRO A 736 -22.44 32.67 -33.24
C PRO A 736 -22.10 31.46 -32.37
N ASN A 737 -21.98 31.68 -31.06
CA ASN A 737 -21.88 30.61 -30.07
C ASN A 737 -23.13 29.72 -30.17
N MET A 738 -22.98 28.50 -30.69
CA MET A 738 -24.07 27.51 -30.72
C MET A 738 -24.30 26.95 -29.30
N LEU A 739 -24.97 27.73 -28.47
CA LEU A 739 -25.62 27.27 -27.24
C LEU A 739 -27.09 27.68 -27.33
N GLN A 740 -27.92 26.86 -27.97
CA GLN A 740 -29.37 26.98 -27.88
C GLN A 740 -29.97 25.90 -26.96
N ASP A 741 -30.58 26.41 -25.89
CA ASP A 741 -31.69 25.91 -25.09
C ASP A 741 -31.42 24.83 -24.00
N PRO A 742 -31.66 25.15 -22.69
CA PRO A 742 -31.68 24.16 -21.60
C PRO A 742 -32.89 23.23 -21.61
N ARG A 743 -33.78 23.30 -22.61
CA ARG A 743 -35.06 22.56 -22.66
C ARG A 743 -35.26 21.63 -23.87
N GLY A 744 -34.17 21.10 -24.42
CA GLY A 744 -34.22 20.02 -25.40
C GLY A 744 -33.25 18.90 -25.01
N ALA A 745 -33.74 17.66 -24.95
CA ALA A 745 -32.94 16.46 -24.76
C ALA A 745 -32.14 16.12 -26.04
N GLY A 746 -31.22 17.00 -26.42
CA GLY A 746 -30.28 16.81 -27.54
C GLY A 746 -28.84 16.90 -27.02
N GLU A 747 -28.03 15.91 -27.38
CA GLU A 747 -26.60 15.86 -27.06
C GLU A 747 -25.91 17.17 -27.49
N VAL A 748 -25.22 17.81 -26.56
CA VAL A 748 -24.42 19.02 -26.83
C VAL A 748 -23.18 18.58 -27.63
N GLU A 749 -23.22 18.74 -28.95
CA GLU A 749 -22.04 18.54 -29.81
C GLU A 749 -21.03 19.68 -29.57
N TYR A 750 -20.00 19.40 -28.78
CA TYR A 750 -18.82 20.25 -28.66
C TYR A 750 -18.10 20.33 -30.01
N ARG A 751 -17.56 21.50 -30.38
CA ARG A 751 -16.56 21.58 -31.46
C ARG A 751 -15.39 20.64 -31.11
N VAL A 752 -15.24 19.57 -31.88
CA VAL A 752 -14.25 18.50 -31.66
C VAL A 752 -12.85 18.92 -32.14
N GLU A 753 -12.74 19.99 -32.92
CA GLU A 753 -11.48 20.44 -33.50
C GLU A 753 -10.93 21.68 -32.77
N PRO A 754 -9.66 21.66 -32.32
CA PRO A 754 -9.01 22.83 -31.78
C PRO A 754 -8.73 23.81 -32.93
N VAL A 755 -9.39 24.97 -32.91
CA VAL A 755 -9.17 26.01 -33.92
C VAL A 755 -8.62 27.25 -33.22
N MET A 756 -7.40 27.65 -33.58
CA MET A 756 -6.91 29.00 -33.29
C MET A 756 -7.07 29.84 -34.55
N ASP A 757 -8.15 30.61 -34.62
CA ASP A 757 -8.36 31.57 -35.73
C ASP A 757 -7.20 32.59 -35.76
N GLU A 758 -6.72 32.95 -36.96
CA GLU A 758 -5.74 34.03 -37.11
C GLU A 758 -6.32 35.34 -36.56
N LEU A 759 -5.61 35.97 -35.64
CA LEU A 759 -6.04 37.23 -35.04
C LEU A 759 -5.79 38.40 -35.99
N PRO A 760 -6.69 39.41 -36.03
CA PRO A 760 -6.41 40.66 -36.72
C PRO A 760 -5.06 41.25 -36.28
N PRO A 761 -4.29 41.91 -37.16
CA PRO A 761 -2.97 42.41 -36.82
C PRO A 761 -2.98 43.30 -35.57
N GLY A 762 -2.26 42.90 -34.52
CA GLY A 762 -2.18 43.62 -33.24
C GLY A 762 -3.39 43.47 -32.32
N ALA A 763 -4.32 42.56 -32.62
CA ALA A 763 -5.30 42.10 -31.66
C ALA A 763 -4.68 41.09 -30.68
N GLN A 764 -5.19 41.06 -29.46
CA GLN A 764 -4.75 40.20 -28.37
C GLN A 764 -5.91 39.30 -27.91
N ARG A 765 -5.64 38.00 -27.81
CA ARG A 765 -6.60 37.05 -27.24
C ARG A 765 -6.49 37.06 -25.73
N VAL A 766 -7.63 37.07 -25.04
CA VAL A 766 -7.73 37.15 -23.59
C VAL A 766 -8.47 35.92 -23.09
N ALA A 767 -7.84 35.15 -22.21
CA ALA A 767 -8.46 34.06 -21.47
C ALA A 767 -8.92 34.58 -20.10
N VAL A 768 -10.21 34.56 -19.82
CA VAL A 768 -10.76 34.91 -18.51
C VAL A 768 -11.03 33.64 -17.72
N GLU A 769 -10.33 33.45 -16.61
CA GLU A 769 -10.39 32.26 -15.78
C GLU A 769 -10.94 32.57 -14.39
N PHE A 770 -11.97 31.82 -13.97
CA PHE A 770 -12.44 31.86 -12.59
C PHE A 770 -11.64 30.88 -11.74
N LEU A 771 -11.01 31.37 -10.67
CA LEU A 771 -10.25 30.55 -9.72
C LEU A 771 -11.10 30.25 -8.49
N ASP A 772 -11.55 29.00 -8.38
CA ASP A 772 -12.31 28.49 -7.24
C ASP A 772 -11.46 28.40 -5.96
N SER A 773 -12.03 27.90 -4.87
CA SER A 773 -11.28 27.71 -3.62
C SER A 773 -10.18 26.66 -3.73
N LYS A 774 -10.31 25.67 -4.61
CA LYS A 774 -9.31 24.59 -4.80
C LYS A 774 -8.03 25.09 -5.46
N SER A 775 -8.12 26.20 -6.19
CA SER A 775 -7.02 26.90 -6.87
C SER A 775 -6.01 27.53 -5.88
N PHE A 776 -6.36 27.66 -4.61
CA PHE A 776 -5.54 28.28 -3.56
C PHE A 776 -5.17 27.28 -2.45
N CYS A 777 -4.09 27.58 -1.73
CA CYS A 777 -3.72 26.87 -0.50
C CYS A 777 -4.83 27.01 0.55
N ARG A 778 -5.07 25.99 1.38
CA ARG A 778 -6.23 25.96 2.29
C ARG A 778 -6.23 27.13 3.29
N ASN A 779 -5.05 27.51 3.77
CA ASN A 779 -4.86 28.50 4.83
C ASN A 779 -4.49 29.91 4.32
N SER A 780 -4.43 30.13 3.00
CA SER A 780 -3.99 31.42 2.45
C SER A 780 -4.56 31.70 1.05
N ARG A 781 -4.39 32.93 0.56
CA ARG A 781 -4.73 33.30 -0.83
C ARG A 781 -3.61 32.95 -1.83
N HIS A 782 -2.69 32.07 -1.44
CA HIS A 782 -1.57 31.65 -2.26
C HIS A 782 -2.00 30.67 -3.35
N VAL A 783 -1.70 30.98 -4.61
CA VAL A 783 -2.12 30.19 -5.78
C VAL A 783 -1.23 28.96 -5.93
N LYS A 784 -1.85 27.81 -6.21
CA LYS A 784 -1.16 26.51 -6.37
C LYS A 784 -0.42 26.37 -7.70
N GLY A 785 0.53 25.44 -7.75
CA GLY A 785 1.44 25.28 -8.88
C GLY A 785 0.74 24.88 -10.18
N GLU A 786 -0.26 24.00 -10.13
CA GLU A 786 -1.00 23.58 -11.34
C GLU A 786 -1.72 24.76 -12.03
N VAL A 787 -2.20 25.74 -11.24
CA VAL A 787 -2.83 26.96 -11.75
C VAL A 787 -1.79 27.87 -12.40
N MET A 788 -0.60 27.99 -11.80
CA MET A 788 0.50 28.76 -12.38
C MET A 788 1.03 28.14 -13.67
N MET A 789 1.23 26.82 -13.71
CA MET A 789 1.63 26.11 -14.92
C MET A 789 0.61 26.31 -16.05
N ARG A 790 -0.70 26.18 -15.74
CA ARG A 790 -1.77 26.45 -16.70
C ARG A 790 -1.72 27.89 -17.23
N LYS A 791 -1.49 28.88 -16.36
CA LYS A 791 -1.32 30.28 -16.78
C LYS A 791 -0.14 30.44 -17.75
N ARG A 792 1.04 29.91 -17.42
CA ARG A 792 2.22 29.95 -18.31
C ARG A 792 1.93 29.34 -19.67
N HIS A 793 1.29 28.17 -19.70
CA HIS A 793 0.93 27.49 -20.95
C HIS A 793 -0.03 28.29 -21.83
N LEU A 794 -1.04 28.93 -21.24
CA LEU A 794 -1.95 29.81 -21.99
C LEU A 794 -1.20 31.04 -22.54
N GLU A 795 -0.31 31.63 -21.76
CA GLU A 795 0.52 32.77 -22.19
C GLU A 795 1.45 32.39 -23.35
N ILE A 796 2.08 31.20 -23.31
CA ILE A 796 2.87 30.64 -24.41
C ILE A 796 2.03 30.47 -25.68
N MET A 797 0.77 30.05 -25.56
CA MET A 797 -0.17 29.96 -26.68
C MET A 797 -0.70 31.32 -27.18
N GLY A 798 -0.20 32.43 -26.65
CA GLY A 798 -0.54 33.79 -27.10
C GLY A 798 -1.76 34.41 -26.40
N TYR A 799 -2.22 33.84 -25.29
CA TYR A 799 -3.30 34.43 -24.48
C TYR A 799 -2.74 35.43 -23.46
N ARG A 800 -3.48 36.52 -23.22
CA ARG A 800 -3.40 37.27 -21.97
C ARG A 800 -4.37 36.64 -20.96
N VAL A 801 -3.84 36.14 -19.86
CA VAL A 801 -4.67 35.45 -18.85
C VAL A 801 -5.15 36.44 -17.79
N VAL A 802 -6.46 36.56 -17.64
CA VAL A 802 -7.13 37.36 -16.62
C VAL A 802 -7.80 36.43 -15.62
N GLN A 803 -7.28 36.39 -14.40
CA GLN A 803 -7.79 35.51 -13.35
C GLN A 803 -8.73 36.27 -12.40
N ILE A 804 -9.86 35.64 -12.08
CA ILE A 804 -10.90 36.13 -11.18
C ILE A 804 -10.94 35.21 -9.95
N PRO A 805 -10.33 35.60 -8.82
CA PRO A 805 -10.37 34.81 -7.59
C PRO A 805 -11.78 34.75 -6.99
N HIS A 806 -12.19 33.58 -6.48
CA HIS A 806 -13.49 33.40 -5.84
C HIS A 806 -13.72 34.36 -4.65
N PHE A 807 -12.68 34.64 -3.86
CA PHE A 807 -12.79 35.54 -2.70
C PHE A 807 -12.91 37.02 -3.08
N GLU A 808 -12.46 37.40 -4.28
CA GLU A 808 -12.71 38.74 -4.84
C GLU A 808 -14.14 38.80 -5.40
N TRP A 809 -14.50 37.83 -6.25
CA TRP A 809 -15.80 37.79 -6.93
C TRP A 809 -16.99 37.72 -5.97
N ASN A 810 -16.86 36.93 -4.90
CA ASN A 810 -17.90 36.73 -3.89
C ASN A 810 -17.79 37.72 -2.72
N SER A 811 -16.94 38.74 -2.82
CA SER A 811 -16.77 39.74 -1.75
C SER A 811 -18.00 40.62 -1.60
N MET A 812 -18.20 41.19 -0.40
CA MET A 812 -19.28 42.15 -0.16
C MET A 812 -19.16 43.41 -1.03
N GLU A 813 -17.93 43.78 -1.40
CA GLU A 813 -17.65 44.91 -2.31
C GLU A 813 -18.23 44.67 -3.71
N LEU A 814 -18.31 43.41 -4.15
CA LEU A 814 -18.94 42.99 -5.40
C LEU A 814 -20.32 42.38 -5.17
N SER A 815 -21.21 43.16 -4.56
CA SER A 815 -22.60 42.74 -4.27
C SER A 815 -23.63 43.28 -5.27
N THR A 816 -23.25 44.23 -6.13
CA THR A 816 -24.13 44.85 -7.12
C THR A 816 -23.69 44.56 -8.55
N ARG A 817 -24.63 44.61 -9.49
CA ARG A 817 -24.36 44.42 -10.92
C ARG A 817 -23.34 45.41 -11.46
N ASP A 818 -23.39 46.67 -11.04
CA ASP A 818 -22.46 47.70 -11.49
C ASP A 818 -21.06 47.51 -10.90
N ALA A 819 -20.96 47.02 -9.67
CA ALA A 819 -19.68 46.65 -9.07
C ALA A 819 -19.02 45.48 -9.81
N TRP A 820 -19.76 44.42 -10.16
CA TRP A 820 -19.23 43.31 -10.99
C TRP A 820 -18.72 43.81 -12.34
N LYS A 821 -19.48 44.67 -13.01
CA LYS A 821 -19.05 45.27 -14.29
C LYS A 821 -17.80 46.11 -14.14
N GLY A 822 -17.75 46.98 -13.12
CA GLY A 822 -16.60 47.82 -12.84
C GLY A 822 -15.34 47.00 -12.58
N TYR A 823 -15.47 45.92 -11.81
CA TYR A 823 -14.39 44.99 -11.54
C TYR A 823 -13.89 44.28 -12.80
N LEU A 824 -14.78 43.73 -13.63
CA LEU A 824 -14.39 43.10 -14.89
C LEU A 824 -13.76 44.08 -15.87
N LYS A 825 -14.31 45.30 -16.00
CA LYS A 825 -13.71 46.37 -16.81
C LYS A 825 -12.30 46.70 -16.35
N LYS A 826 -12.09 46.80 -15.03
CA LYS A 826 -10.76 47.00 -14.46
C LYS A 826 -9.84 45.84 -14.85
N LYS A 827 -10.20 44.60 -14.54
CA LYS A 827 -9.37 43.42 -14.85
C LYS A 827 -9.05 43.26 -16.34
N LEU A 828 -10.00 43.58 -17.24
CA LEU A 828 -9.81 43.44 -18.68
C LEU A 828 -9.03 44.61 -19.30
N PHE A 829 -9.32 45.85 -18.92
CA PHE A 829 -8.83 47.05 -19.62
C PHE A 829 -7.76 47.83 -18.85
N SER A 830 -7.59 47.62 -17.54
CA SER A 830 -6.52 48.28 -16.78
C SER A 830 -5.33 47.33 -16.61
N GLU A 831 -4.39 47.35 -17.55
CA GLU A 831 -2.94 47.22 -17.30
C GLU A 831 -2.13 47.27 -18.61
N LEU A 832 -1.57 48.45 -18.89
CA LEU A 832 -0.35 48.70 -19.67
C LEU A 832 0.39 49.95 -19.15
N SER A 833 0.24 50.27 -17.86
CA SER A 833 0.84 51.45 -17.22
C SER A 833 1.73 51.05 -16.04
N SER A 834 2.75 50.25 -16.33
CA SER A 834 3.98 50.11 -15.54
C SER A 834 4.89 49.08 -16.24
N SER A 835 5.64 49.58 -17.22
CA SER A 835 6.85 48.95 -17.78
C SER A 835 8.01 49.03 -16.80
#